data_AF-R5D1J7-F1
#
_entry.id   AF-R5D1J7-F1
#
_cell.length_a   1.000
_cell.length_b   1.000
_cell.length_c   1.000
_cell.angle_alpha   90.00
_cell.angle_beta   90.00
_cell.angle_gamma   90.00
#
_symmetry.space_group_name_H-M   'P 1'
#
loop_
_entity.id
_entity.type
_entity.pdbx_description
1 polymer ?
#
loop_
_entity_poly.entity_id
_entity_poly.type
_entity_poly.pdbx_seq_one_letter_code
_entity_poly.pdbx_strand_id
1 'polypeptide(L)'
;MANNEQFPRFIPDKPTGDDVFEGQSQTNLAKNICEYIRSNDLASSLSTGKMPRIIGLEGSWGSGKSNVVEKIKKDLNEEGYYTFTYDAWGHQEDLQRRSILETLTNTLIEKNILRGKVTIKMRNGKENLAEWKDQLSLLLSNKTTTIIRSQPKLSGAAICGIILIGLFAILNIVIGQMLDGDDFKLCLGWAIFIESIPIIIGVGLATYFRIIDKNWDRVITLLTQNEDNKVDEQFTSSEEPSVMEFKNWMHAISSHLGNAKKYKIKKVIIVFDNMDRLPSEKVMQLWSAIYTFFAGSEFENIWTIIPYDYRHLCDAIYERGNDDDIKDKSKFKRFINKTFPVVYTVPQPVITDYNKLFNKYFEDAFGKEEHDQKHICQVFMLFHINPNPRTVISFINELVTMRFQWPDKEYRLQNIALFVLKKDQLLYGGKSLDENLLSDELFKDISSFYPDQESVRTQLCQFAYGLHDKSLAGELPLRRLLSAAIKSGDSLINFVDKPHFISVLENLLAKEVTTESLDKAVKSLSTLEINSLLEEDKEVIQKKWDRLANIRSVAPCNSMQFDETLETIIYHATDLRVRNMCISYVKAIQKCKFETGSAYFNVLNKLKTCLEESGKEVKFEDVIRPIILEPKHFVEFVVAAGKSYNIYKISATNESLNEYVFSEIEKGTEKIDEFVELIYKDDTYDLSDLRTKISNIIKAETDIKEPRIVSYVNRLLDEGDGIITTRFTSNFITQTIQKIDATSTANIEKRGVEDLFAMSLADGHDIANINDTIIPRIADCFEKYLDYSFLLKQYGNQASAYRLLNIYAIKNKLGQTIDVEYTVKNIMVIKQNFGLDYSELFSHFNRWEPEWSNEDEAQYSSYCLQDLFNIYKEYPGLLTNSIINLGVRAFKKQSKGFLYRSNGSLNIYWSQFIQTFLGTDFLPEFTDNLYEELKSLLDKVINTNRVEHQALLNKLLSAHKDMSILTEYLHDKLNNTFAKQQYQLCVFKVFGELLPKLGSDMDNNTARGLISNFINPAVTDKECAQIIVKHKDFYFGIMAHCKEMCQDILNSMRTNTAVKDVYSTVARDIDVLIVSDNKKS
;
A
#
# COMPACT_ATOMS: atom_id res chain seq x y z
N MET A 1 25.14 -16.67 -65.64
CA MET A 1 25.08 -15.22 -65.42
C MET A 1 24.44 -15.01 -64.06
N ALA A 2 25.19 -14.51 -63.09
CA ALA A 2 24.72 -14.25 -61.74
C ALA A 2 23.89 -12.96 -61.76
N ASN A 3 22.57 -13.07 -61.56
CA ASN A 3 21.76 -11.92 -61.23
C ASN A 3 22.02 -11.58 -59.76
N ASN A 4 22.40 -10.33 -59.48
CA ASN A 4 22.25 -9.74 -58.15
C ASN A 4 20.75 -9.67 -57.84
N GLU A 5 20.18 -10.73 -57.28
CA GLU A 5 18.79 -10.75 -56.84
C GLU A 5 18.72 -10.03 -55.48
N GLN A 6 18.03 -8.89 -55.43
CA GLN A 6 17.70 -8.19 -54.18
C GLN A 6 16.71 -9.05 -53.37
N PHE A 7 17.08 -9.37 -52.12
CA PHE A 7 16.21 -9.99 -51.12
C PHE A 7 15.70 -8.94 -50.11
N PRO A 8 14.51 -9.09 -49.52
CA PRO A 8 13.57 -10.20 -49.70
C PRO A 8 12.68 -10.06 -50.95
N ARG A 9 12.12 -11.17 -51.44
CA ARG A 9 11.20 -11.19 -52.60
C ARG A 9 9.98 -12.09 -52.39
N PHE A 10 8.88 -11.77 -53.07
CA PHE A 10 7.66 -12.57 -53.04
C PHE A 10 7.79 -13.86 -53.87
N ILE A 11 7.18 -14.93 -53.39
CA ILE A 11 7.08 -16.21 -54.06
C ILE A 11 5.69 -16.33 -54.73
N PRO A 12 5.61 -16.57 -56.05
CA PRO A 12 4.34 -16.73 -56.74
C PRO A 12 3.65 -18.06 -56.39
N ASP A 13 2.37 -18.04 -56.02
CA ASP A 13 1.53 -19.24 -55.86
C ASP A 13 1.01 -19.74 -57.22
N LYS A 14 1.92 -20.27 -58.05
CA LYS A 14 1.56 -20.94 -59.32
C LYS A 14 2.21 -22.32 -59.38
N PRO A 15 1.52 -23.34 -59.93
CA PRO A 15 2.12 -24.67 -60.10
C PRO A 15 3.28 -24.56 -61.11
N THR A 16 4.49 -24.90 -60.69
CA THR A 16 5.68 -24.85 -61.56
C THR A 16 5.95 -26.17 -62.25
N GLY A 17 5.35 -27.28 -61.79
CA GLY A 17 5.64 -28.65 -62.25
C GLY A 17 6.91 -29.26 -61.63
N ASP A 18 7.57 -28.53 -60.72
CA ASP A 18 8.75 -29.02 -60.00
C ASP A 18 8.32 -29.83 -58.79
N ASP A 19 9.01 -30.95 -58.55
CA ASP A 19 8.78 -31.79 -57.39
C ASP A 19 9.85 -31.44 -56.34
N VAL A 20 9.43 -30.75 -55.30
CA VAL A 20 10.32 -30.27 -54.21
C VAL A 20 10.49 -31.32 -53.11
N PHE A 21 9.74 -32.42 -53.20
CA PHE A 21 9.73 -33.49 -52.20
C PHE A 21 10.82 -34.54 -52.51
N GLU A 22 11.49 -35.05 -51.47
CA GLU A 22 12.62 -35.96 -51.60
C GLU A 22 12.21 -37.28 -52.26
N GLY A 23 11.01 -37.78 -51.95
CA GLY A 23 10.46 -39.02 -52.51
C GLY A 23 10.04 -38.95 -53.98
N GLN A 24 10.10 -37.78 -54.62
CA GLN A 24 9.66 -37.53 -56.01
C GLN A 24 8.27 -38.13 -56.33
N SER A 25 7.37 -38.13 -55.35
CA SER A 25 6.11 -38.86 -55.39
C SER A 25 5.17 -38.31 -56.46
N GLN A 26 5.15 -36.99 -56.65
CA GLN A 26 4.37 -36.32 -57.69
C GLN A 26 4.92 -36.63 -59.08
N THR A 27 6.24 -36.68 -59.21
CA THR A 27 6.93 -37.06 -60.45
C THR A 27 6.58 -38.48 -60.88
N ASN A 28 6.65 -39.42 -59.95
CA ASN A 28 6.33 -40.82 -60.23
C ASN A 28 4.83 -40.98 -60.58
N LEU A 29 3.95 -40.28 -59.87
CA LEU A 29 2.52 -40.29 -60.16
C LEU A 29 2.19 -39.74 -61.55
N ALA A 30 2.75 -38.59 -61.92
CA ALA A 30 2.55 -37.98 -63.23
C ALA A 30 3.01 -38.91 -64.36
N LYS A 31 4.17 -39.56 -64.21
CA LYS A 31 4.69 -40.54 -65.18
C LYS A 31 3.75 -41.73 -65.36
N ASN A 32 3.26 -42.31 -64.27
CA ASN A 32 2.30 -43.44 -64.33
C ASN A 32 1.00 -43.06 -65.05
N ILE A 33 0.48 -41.85 -64.81
CA ILE A 33 -0.71 -41.34 -65.52
C ILE A 33 -0.42 -41.18 -67.02
N CYS A 34 0.74 -40.63 -67.38
CA CYS A 34 1.16 -40.49 -68.77
C CYS A 34 1.30 -41.87 -69.46
N GLU A 35 1.89 -42.86 -68.79
CA GLU A 35 1.99 -44.23 -69.29
C GLU A 35 0.62 -44.89 -69.49
N TYR A 36 -0.33 -44.68 -68.58
CA TYR A 36 -1.71 -45.16 -68.74
C TYR A 36 -2.40 -44.53 -69.95
N ILE A 37 -2.26 -43.21 -70.14
CA ILE A 37 -2.80 -42.50 -71.31
C ILE A 37 -2.22 -43.09 -72.61
N ARG A 38 -0.89 -43.22 -72.68
CA ARG A 38 -0.19 -43.78 -73.85
C ARG A 38 -0.62 -45.22 -74.16
N SER A 39 -0.67 -46.08 -73.15
CA SER A 39 -1.01 -47.51 -73.32
C SER A 39 -2.46 -47.72 -73.75
N ASN A 40 -3.42 -46.96 -73.19
CA ASN A 40 -4.82 -47.05 -73.61
C ASN A 40 -5.05 -46.50 -75.03
N ASP A 41 -4.30 -45.46 -75.41
CA ASP A 41 -4.31 -44.95 -76.79
C ASP A 41 -3.78 -45.97 -77.80
N LEU A 42 -2.69 -46.67 -77.47
CA LEU A 42 -2.14 -47.75 -78.30
C LEU A 42 -3.08 -48.96 -78.38
N ALA A 43 -3.65 -49.40 -77.26
CA ALA A 43 -4.54 -50.56 -77.18
C ALA A 43 -5.86 -50.36 -77.93
N SER A 44 -6.36 -49.12 -78.05
CA SER A 44 -7.61 -48.82 -78.77
C SER A 44 -7.59 -49.12 -80.28
N SER A 45 -6.41 -49.45 -80.84
CA SER A 45 -6.22 -49.95 -82.20
C SER A 45 -6.37 -51.48 -82.35
N LEU A 46 -6.37 -52.22 -81.25
CA LEU A 46 -6.49 -53.67 -81.17
C LEU A 46 -7.83 -54.01 -80.48
N SER A 47 -8.57 -54.99 -80.98
CA SER A 47 -9.96 -55.31 -80.61
C SER A 47 -10.14 -55.94 -79.21
N THR A 48 -9.53 -55.34 -78.18
CA THR A 48 -9.72 -55.64 -76.76
C THR A 48 -10.38 -54.43 -76.09
N GLY A 49 -11.34 -54.67 -75.19
CA GLY A 49 -12.28 -53.67 -74.67
C GLY A 49 -11.67 -52.30 -74.32
N LYS A 50 -12.29 -51.22 -74.82
CA LYS A 50 -11.86 -49.83 -74.60
C LYS A 50 -12.09 -49.44 -73.14
N MET A 51 -11.01 -49.10 -72.42
CA MET A 51 -11.12 -48.52 -71.08
C MET A 51 -11.53 -47.04 -71.16
N PRO A 52 -12.36 -46.54 -70.23
CA PRO A 52 -12.77 -45.14 -70.22
C PRO A 52 -11.63 -44.14 -70.14
N ARG A 53 -11.74 -43.08 -70.96
CA ARG A 53 -10.78 -41.99 -71.10
C ARG A 53 -11.03 -40.87 -70.08
N ILE A 54 -11.41 -41.25 -68.87
CA ILE A 54 -11.69 -40.37 -67.74
C ILE A 54 -10.85 -40.81 -66.54
N ILE A 55 -10.10 -39.88 -65.95
CA ILE A 55 -9.18 -40.11 -64.84
C ILE A 55 -9.57 -39.21 -63.68
N GLY A 56 -9.87 -39.81 -62.53
CA GLY A 56 -9.97 -39.09 -61.26
C GLY A 56 -8.59 -38.87 -60.66
N LEU A 57 -8.26 -37.64 -60.27
CA LEU A 57 -7.05 -37.32 -59.52
C LEU A 57 -7.46 -36.90 -58.09
N GLU A 58 -7.53 -37.86 -57.19
CA GLU A 58 -7.98 -37.66 -55.82
C GLU A 58 -6.83 -37.15 -54.93
N GLY A 59 -7.08 -36.11 -54.15
CA GLY A 59 -6.12 -35.65 -53.15
C GLY A 59 -6.67 -34.50 -52.33
N SER A 60 -6.18 -34.33 -51.10
CA SER A 60 -6.63 -33.22 -50.25
C SER A 60 -6.31 -31.85 -50.87
N TRP A 61 -7.01 -30.79 -50.46
CA TRP A 61 -6.63 -29.42 -50.81
C TRP A 61 -5.15 -29.16 -50.47
N GLY A 62 -4.43 -28.55 -51.41
CA GLY A 62 -3.01 -28.27 -51.26
C GLY A 62 -2.06 -29.48 -51.39
N SER A 63 -2.54 -30.69 -51.68
CA SER A 63 -1.68 -31.88 -51.91
C SER A 63 -0.79 -31.80 -53.16
N GLY A 64 -1.00 -30.81 -54.03
CA GLY A 64 -0.23 -30.61 -55.27
C GLY A 64 -0.86 -31.22 -56.53
N LYS A 65 -2.18 -31.47 -56.54
CA LYS A 65 -2.92 -31.94 -57.73
C LYS A 65 -2.64 -31.12 -59.00
N SER A 66 -2.75 -29.79 -58.92
CA SER A 66 -2.47 -28.91 -60.06
C SER A 66 -0.99 -28.96 -60.48
N ASN A 67 -0.06 -29.26 -59.56
CA ASN A 67 1.36 -29.47 -59.89
C ASN A 67 1.57 -30.77 -60.68
N VAL A 68 0.85 -31.84 -60.31
CA VAL A 68 0.83 -33.11 -61.07
C VAL A 68 0.24 -32.90 -62.47
N VAL A 69 -0.86 -32.13 -62.58
CA VAL A 69 -1.46 -31.80 -63.89
C VAL A 69 -0.50 -30.99 -64.76
N GLU A 70 0.16 -29.96 -64.21
CA GLU A 70 1.15 -29.17 -64.96
C GLU A 70 2.32 -30.03 -65.41
N LYS A 71 2.69 -31.05 -64.62
CA LYS A 71 3.72 -32.03 -64.98
C LYS A 71 3.28 -32.96 -66.11
N ILE A 72 2.06 -33.51 -66.05
CA ILE A 72 1.46 -34.30 -67.15
C ILE A 72 1.41 -33.48 -68.44
N LYS A 73 1.02 -32.21 -68.34
CA LYS A 73 1.01 -31.28 -69.47
C LYS A 73 2.41 -31.10 -70.06
N LYS A 74 3.45 -30.88 -69.26
CA LYS A 74 4.83 -30.78 -69.75
C LYS A 74 5.28 -32.08 -70.44
N ASP A 75 5.01 -33.23 -69.84
CA ASP A 75 5.46 -34.53 -70.33
C ASP A 75 4.77 -34.95 -71.65
N LEU A 76 3.46 -34.68 -71.82
CA LEU A 76 2.69 -35.13 -73.00
C LEU A 76 2.58 -34.10 -74.14
N ASN A 77 2.90 -32.82 -73.90
CA ASN A 77 2.77 -31.76 -74.91
C ASN A 77 3.70 -31.98 -76.12
N GLU A 78 4.88 -32.56 -75.90
CA GLU A 78 5.81 -32.91 -76.98
C GLU A 78 5.31 -34.06 -77.87
N GLU A 79 4.41 -34.90 -77.34
CA GLU A 79 3.85 -36.09 -78.01
C GLU A 79 2.55 -35.79 -78.78
N GLY A 80 2.11 -34.53 -78.82
CA GLY A 80 0.93 -34.10 -79.56
C GLY A 80 -0.38 -34.15 -78.76
N TYR A 81 -0.30 -34.16 -77.43
CA TYR A 81 -1.44 -33.94 -76.53
C TYR A 81 -1.53 -32.47 -76.14
N TYR A 82 -2.68 -31.84 -76.31
CA TYR A 82 -2.91 -30.49 -75.83
C TYR A 82 -3.76 -30.50 -74.56
N THR A 83 -3.23 -29.97 -73.46
CA THR A 83 -3.96 -29.85 -72.19
C THR A 83 -4.71 -28.52 -72.12
N PHE A 84 -6.03 -28.59 -72.00
CA PHE A 84 -6.94 -27.49 -71.73
C PHE A 84 -7.45 -27.60 -70.30
N THR A 85 -7.31 -26.54 -69.51
CA THR A 85 -7.82 -26.48 -68.13
C THR A 85 -9.06 -25.60 -68.09
N TYR A 86 -10.18 -26.16 -67.67
CA TYR A 86 -11.41 -25.47 -67.38
C TYR A 86 -11.51 -25.24 -65.87
N ASP A 87 -11.49 -23.98 -65.44
CA ASP A 87 -11.68 -23.59 -64.04
C ASP A 87 -13.16 -23.53 -63.72
N ALA A 88 -13.68 -24.57 -63.05
CA ALA A 88 -15.09 -24.69 -62.76
C ALA A 88 -15.59 -23.55 -61.85
N TRP A 89 -14.78 -23.11 -60.88
CA TRP A 89 -15.14 -22.02 -59.97
C TRP A 89 -15.20 -20.66 -60.68
N GLY A 90 -14.23 -20.37 -61.57
CA GLY A 90 -14.23 -19.12 -62.35
C GLY A 90 -15.47 -18.93 -63.23
N HIS A 91 -16.15 -20.03 -63.57
CA HIS A 91 -17.37 -20.08 -64.38
C HIS A 91 -18.62 -20.48 -63.58
N GLN A 92 -18.67 -20.23 -62.25
CA GLN A 92 -19.80 -20.66 -61.41
C GLN A 92 -21.16 -20.04 -61.80
N GLU A 93 -21.15 -18.79 -62.26
CA GLU A 93 -22.36 -18.04 -62.67
C GLU A 93 -22.84 -18.44 -64.07
N ASP A 94 -21.99 -19.11 -64.85
CA ASP A 94 -22.29 -19.47 -66.24
C ASP A 94 -23.14 -20.76 -66.34
N LEU A 95 -23.76 -20.95 -67.51
CA LEU A 95 -24.39 -22.20 -67.92
C LEU A 95 -23.31 -23.23 -68.28
N GLN A 96 -23.15 -24.27 -67.46
CA GLN A 96 -21.97 -25.16 -67.47
C GLN A 96 -21.71 -25.83 -68.82
N ARG A 97 -22.71 -26.45 -69.47
CA ARG A 97 -22.49 -27.08 -70.79
C ARG A 97 -22.11 -26.06 -71.87
N ARG A 98 -22.60 -24.82 -71.78
CA ARG A 98 -22.30 -23.77 -72.77
C ARG A 98 -20.89 -23.24 -72.58
N SER A 99 -20.54 -22.84 -71.36
CA SER A 99 -19.23 -22.28 -71.02
C SER A 99 -18.10 -23.25 -71.36
N ILE A 100 -18.28 -24.55 -71.12
CA ILE A 100 -17.30 -25.59 -71.51
C ILE A 100 -17.09 -25.59 -73.02
N LEU A 101 -18.16 -25.64 -73.82
CA LEU A 101 -18.04 -25.67 -75.28
C LEU A 101 -17.44 -24.39 -75.82
N GLU A 102 -17.86 -23.25 -75.29
CA GLU A 102 -17.38 -21.93 -75.69
C GLU A 102 -15.88 -21.78 -75.41
N THR A 103 -15.47 -21.96 -74.16
CA THR A 103 -14.07 -21.78 -73.73
C THR A 103 -13.14 -22.78 -74.39
N LEU A 104 -13.55 -24.05 -74.49
CA LEU A 104 -12.78 -25.09 -75.16
C LEU A 104 -12.63 -24.77 -76.66
N THR A 105 -13.75 -24.51 -77.34
CA THR A 105 -13.73 -24.27 -78.79
C THR A 105 -12.94 -23.01 -79.13
N ASN A 106 -13.17 -21.92 -78.38
CA ASN A 106 -12.44 -20.68 -78.60
C ASN A 106 -10.92 -20.86 -78.37
N THR A 107 -10.52 -21.52 -77.28
CA THR A 107 -9.11 -21.81 -77.01
C THR A 107 -8.47 -22.65 -78.10
N LEU A 108 -9.17 -23.68 -78.59
CA LEU A 108 -8.66 -24.54 -79.65
C LEU A 108 -8.58 -23.81 -81.01
N ILE A 109 -9.46 -22.85 -81.29
CA ILE A 109 -9.38 -21.98 -82.47
C ILE A 109 -8.18 -21.04 -82.36
N GLU A 110 -8.02 -20.34 -81.23
CA GLU A 110 -6.90 -19.41 -80.98
C GLU A 110 -5.54 -20.12 -81.08
N LYS A 111 -5.45 -21.33 -80.53
CA LYS A 111 -4.26 -22.19 -80.64
C LYS A 111 -4.12 -22.88 -81.99
N ASN A 112 -4.98 -22.55 -82.97
CA ASN A 112 -4.90 -23.04 -84.34
C ASN A 112 -5.06 -24.57 -84.48
N ILE A 113 -5.75 -25.21 -83.51
CA ILE A 113 -6.00 -26.66 -83.47
C ILE A 113 -7.27 -27.01 -84.26
N LEU A 114 -8.34 -26.21 -84.12
CA LEU A 114 -9.57 -26.34 -84.91
C LEU A 114 -9.55 -25.35 -86.08
N ARG A 115 -9.59 -25.85 -87.32
CA ARG A 115 -9.52 -25.03 -88.55
C ARG A 115 -10.48 -25.54 -89.63
N GLY A 116 -10.95 -24.65 -90.50
CA GLY A 116 -11.80 -25.00 -91.63
C GLY A 116 -13.27 -25.27 -91.26
N LYS A 117 -13.99 -25.90 -92.19
CA LYS A 117 -15.43 -26.18 -92.07
C LYS A 117 -15.71 -27.45 -91.27
N VAL A 118 -16.75 -27.39 -90.45
CA VAL A 118 -17.25 -28.52 -89.67
C VAL A 118 -18.76 -28.67 -89.86
N THR A 119 -19.21 -29.92 -89.94
CA THR A 119 -20.63 -30.28 -89.96
C THR A 119 -21.08 -30.65 -88.56
N ILE A 120 -22.04 -29.93 -88.00
CA ILE A 120 -22.62 -30.22 -86.69
C ILE A 120 -24.15 -30.35 -86.83
N LYS A 121 -24.72 -31.38 -86.22
CA LYS A 121 -26.17 -31.60 -86.16
C LYS A 121 -26.80 -30.71 -85.08
N MET A 122 -27.72 -29.84 -85.51
CA MET A 122 -28.42 -28.87 -84.65
C MET A 122 -29.72 -29.46 -84.05
N ARG A 123 -30.37 -28.77 -83.09
CA ARG A 123 -31.62 -29.18 -82.40
C ARG A 123 -32.75 -29.61 -83.33
N ASN A 124 -32.84 -29.02 -84.52
CA ASN A 124 -33.87 -29.30 -85.54
C ASN A 124 -33.55 -30.54 -86.41
N GLY A 125 -32.50 -31.29 -86.08
CA GLY A 125 -32.06 -32.48 -86.82
C GLY A 125 -31.34 -32.18 -88.13
N LYS A 126 -31.22 -30.91 -88.54
CA LYS A 126 -30.50 -30.51 -89.76
C LYS A 126 -29.01 -30.41 -89.50
N GLU A 127 -28.21 -30.89 -90.45
CA GLU A 127 -26.76 -30.74 -90.47
C GLU A 127 -26.41 -29.32 -90.96
N ASN A 128 -25.61 -28.60 -90.18
CA ASN A 128 -25.11 -27.28 -90.56
C ASN A 128 -23.59 -27.36 -90.84
N LEU A 129 -23.18 -26.99 -92.06
CA LEU A 129 -21.78 -26.93 -92.50
C LEU A 129 -21.31 -25.47 -92.53
N ALA A 130 -20.48 -25.08 -91.56
CA ALA A 130 -19.90 -23.74 -91.46
C ALA A 130 -18.48 -23.80 -90.88
N GLU A 131 -17.72 -22.70 -90.93
CA GLU A 131 -16.41 -22.63 -90.27
C GLU A 131 -16.55 -22.70 -88.76
N TRP A 132 -15.54 -23.24 -88.07
CA TRP A 132 -15.55 -23.34 -86.60
C TRP A 132 -15.87 -22.01 -85.88
N LYS A 133 -15.36 -20.88 -86.40
CA LYS A 133 -15.65 -19.55 -85.85
C LYS A 133 -17.12 -19.15 -86.03
N ASP A 134 -17.70 -19.46 -87.19
CA ASP A 134 -19.10 -19.17 -87.48
C ASP A 134 -20.04 -20.08 -86.69
N GLN A 135 -19.70 -21.36 -86.55
CA GLN A 135 -20.40 -22.31 -85.69
C GLN A 135 -20.38 -21.85 -84.23
N LEU A 136 -19.20 -21.43 -83.73
CA LEU A 136 -19.09 -20.89 -82.38
C LEU A 136 -19.95 -19.62 -82.25
N SER A 137 -19.93 -18.71 -83.22
CA SER A 137 -20.80 -17.53 -83.20
C SER A 137 -22.29 -17.87 -83.19
N LEU A 138 -22.70 -18.95 -83.86
CA LEU A 138 -24.07 -19.46 -83.83
C LEU A 138 -24.44 -20.00 -82.44
N LEU A 139 -23.52 -20.71 -81.79
CA LEU A 139 -23.66 -21.17 -80.40
C LEU A 139 -23.73 -19.98 -79.40
N LEU A 140 -23.15 -18.83 -79.76
CA LEU A 140 -23.12 -17.62 -78.93
C LEU A 140 -24.24 -16.60 -79.21
N SER A 141 -24.86 -16.62 -80.39
CA SER A 141 -25.76 -15.54 -80.84
C SER A 141 -27.15 -15.58 -80.19
N ASN A 142 -27.56 -14.46 -79.58
CA ASN A 142 -28.95 -14.21 -79.14
C ASN A 142 -29.76 -13.66 -80.34
N LYS A 143 -30.80 -14.35 -80.83
CA LYS A 143 -31.64 -13.84 -81.94
C LYS A 143 -33.14 -13.91 -81.65
N THR A 144 -33.85 -12.82 -81.96
CA THR A 144 -35.28 -12.54 -81.69
C THR A 144 -36.18 -12.81 -82.91
N THR A 145 -37.44 -13.17 -82.68
CA THR A 145 -38.46 -13.47 -83.71
C THR A 145 -38.91 -12.24 -84.50
N THR A 146 -38.91 -12.33 -85.84
CA THR A 146 -39.64 -11.38 -86.71
C THR A 146 -40.46 -12.15 -87.75
N ILE A 147 -41.78 -12.03 -87.72
CA ILE A 147 -42.70 -12.63 -88.70
C ILE A 147 -42.86 -11.63 -89.85
N ILE A 148 -42.36 -11.94 -91.06
CA ILE A 148 -42.61 -11.14 -92.26
C ILE A 148 -43.71 -11.81 -93.08
N ARG A 149 -44.90 -11.20 -93.14
CA ARG A 149 -45.95 -11.59 -94.11
C ARG A 149 -45.72 -10.82 -95.41
N SER A 150 -45.40 -11.51 -96.51
CA SER A 150 -45.26 -10.90 -97.84
C SER A 150 -46.62 -10.73 -98.54
N GLN A 151 -46.89 -9.55 -99.11
CA GLN A 151 -48.06 -9.28 -99.96
C GLN A 151 -47.99 -10.07 -101.30
N PRO A 152 -49.11 -10.57 -101.84
CA PRO A 152 -49.10 -11.38 -103.08
C PRO A 152 -48.83 -10.52 -104.31
N LYS A 153 -47.83 -10.90 -105.13
CA LYS A 153 -47.57 -10.35 -106.48
C LYS A 153 -48.08 -11.33 -107.52
N LEU A 154 -48.77 -10.84 -108.57
CA LEU A 154 -49.15 -11.65 -109.73
C LEU A 154 -47.92 -12.35 -110.34
N SER A 155 -48.01 -13.65 -110.62
CA SER A 155 -46.91 -14.41 -111.20
C SER A 155 -46.58 -13.92 -112.62
N GLY A 156 -45.30 -13.97 -113.01
CA GLY A 156 -44.86 -13.56 -114.34
C GLY A 156 -45.56 -14.31 -115.48
N ALA A 157 -46.03 -15.54 -115.22
CA ALA A 157 -46.79 -16.33 -116.19
C ALA A 157 -48.21 -15.79 -116.42
N ALA A 158 -48.88 -15.28 -115.37
CA ALA A 158 -50.20 -14.66 -115.50
C ALA A 158 -50.14 -13.36 -116.32
N ILE A 159 -49.09 -12.56 -116.12
CA ILE A 159 -48.84 -11.34 -116.89
C ILE A 159 -48.59 -11.68 -118.37
N CYS A 160 -47.77 -12.70 -118.65
CA CYS A 160 -47.52 -13.14 -120.03
C CYS A 160 -48.77 -13.69 -120.73
N GLY A 161 -49.62 -14.44 -120.01
CA GLY A 161 -50.87 -14.97 -120.54
C GLY A 161 -51.86 -13.88 -120.94
N ILE A 162 -52.01 -12.84 -120.10
CA ILE A 162 -52.87 -11.68 -120.41
C ILE A 162 -52.37 -10.95 -121.65
N ILE A 163 -51.05 -10.76 -121.79
CA ILE A 163 -50.45 -10.10 -122.95
C ILE A 163 -50.70 -10.91 -124.24
N LEU A 164 -50.56 -12.24 -124.20
CA LEU A 164 -50.80 -13.12 -125.37
C LEU A 164 -52.25 -13.08 -125.85
N ILE A 165 -53.21 -13.09 -124.93
CA ILE A 165 -54.65 -12.98 -125.26
C ILE A 165 -54.94 -11.61 -125.90
N GLY A 166 -54.38 -10.53 -125.34
CA GLY A 166 -54.51 -9.19 -125.92
C GLY A 166 -53.91 -9.09 -127.32
N LEU A 167 -52.74 -9.70 -127.54
CA LEU A 167 -52.09 -9.73 -128.85
C LEU A 167 -52.94 -10.47 -129.90
N PHE A 168 -53.54 -11.61 -129.53
CA PHE A 168 -54.41 -12.39 -130.42
C PHE A 168 -55.67 -11.61 -130.83
N ALA A 169 -56.27 -10.85 -129.91
CA ALA A 169 -57.44 -10.02 -130.20
C ALA A 169 -57.10 -8.90 -131.19
N ILE A 170 -55.94 -8.23 -131.03
CA ILE A 170 -55.50 -7.16 -131.94
C ILE A 170 -55.20 -7.72 -133.33
N LEU A 171 -54.51 -8.86 -133.41
CA LEU A 171 -54.16 -9.48 -134.69
C LEU A 171 -55.40 -9.91 -135.48
N ASN A 172 -56.45 -10.41 -134.82
CA ASN A 172 -57.72 -10.75 -135.48
C ASN A 172 -58.41 -9.53 -136.12
N ILE A 173 -58.38 -8.37 -135.47
CA ILE A 173 -58.95 -7.14 -136.03
C ILE A 173 -58.20 -6.73 -137.30
N VAL A 174 -56.87 -6.82 -137.29
CA VAL A 174 -56.02 -6.49 -138.46
C VAL A 174 -56.28 -7.45 -139.62
N ILE A 175 -56.47 -8.75 -139.35
CA ILE A 175 -56.81 -9.75 -140.38
C ILE A 175 -58.19 -9.47 -140.98
N GLY A 176 -59.17 -9.12 -140.15
CA GLY A 176 -60.52 -8.75 -140.62
C GLY A 176 -60.49 -7.59 -141.62
N GLN A 177 -59.68 -6.55 -141.36
CA GLN A 177 -59.52 -5.42 -142.29
C GLN A 177 -58.76 -5.75 -143.58
N MET A 178 -57.91 -6.79 -143.57
CA MET A 178 -57.13 -7.21 -144.74
C MET A 178 -57.90 -8.16 -145.68
N LEU A 179 -58.97 -8.80 -145.21
CA LEU A 179 -59.78 -9.76 -145.97
C LEU A 179 -60.93 -9.12 -146.78
N ASP A 180 -61.24 -7.85 -146.58
CA ASP A 180 -62.33 -7.12 -147.27
C ASP A 180 -61.96 -6.57 -148.68
N GLY A 181 -60.78 -6.94 -149.24
CA GLY A 181 -60.33 -6.51 -150.58
C GLY A 181 -60.28 -7.63 -151.63
N ASP A 182 -60.61 -7.30 -152.89
CA ASP A 182 -60.91 -8.22 -154.03
C ASP A 182 -59.79 -9.19 -154.52
N ASP A 183 -58.67 -9.34 -153.81
CA ASP A 183 -57.57 -10.28 -154.15
C ASP A 183 -57.45 -11.45 -153.13
N PHE A 184 -58.50 -12.28 -153.08
CA PHE A 184 -58.75 -13.26 -152.02
C PHE A 184 -57.72 -14.41 -151.88
N LYS A 185 -56.94 -14.74 -152.91
CA LYS A 185 -56.05 -15.93 -152.87
C LYS A 185 -54.64 -15.67 -152.31
N LEU A 186 -54.14 -14.43 -152.34
CA LEU A 186 -52.85 -14.08 -151.73
C LEU A 186 -52.99 -13.67 -150.25
N CYS A 187 -54.14 -13.12 -149.84
CA CYS A 187 -54.42 -12.73 -148.45
C CYS A 187 -54.65 -13.92 -147.50
N LEU A 188 -55.21 -15.05 -147.97
CA LEU A 188 -55.52 -16.19 -147.10
C LEU A 188 -54.27 -16.85 -146.49
N GLY A 189 -53.17 -16.90 -147.24
CA GLY A 189 -51.91 -17.47 -146.76
C GLY A 189 -51.24 -16.61 -145.67
N TRP A 190 -51.32 -15.28 -145.80
CA TRP A 190 -50.79 -14.35 -144.80
C TRP A 190 -51.67 -14.30 -143.54
N ALA A 191 -52.99 -14.41 -143.68
CA ALA A 191 -53.90 -14.47 -142.54
C ALA A 191 -53.62 -15.69 -141.63
N ILE A 192 -53.46 -16.88 -142.23
CA ILE A 192 -53.11 -18.11 -141.48
C ILE A 192 -51.73 -17.99 -140.82
N PHE A 193 -50.76 -17.35 -141.49
CA PHE A 193 -49.44 -17.11 -140.92
C PHE A 193 -49.50 -16.15 -139.72
N ILE A 194 -50.30 -15.09 -139.80
CA ILE A 194 -50.45 -14.11 -138.71
C ILE A 194 -51.18 -14.71 -137.51
N GLU A 195 -52.24 -15.51 -137.72
CA GLU A 195 -52.95 -16.21 -136.62
C GLU A 195 -52.07 -17.22 -135.87
N SER A 196 -51.06 -17.77 -136.54
CA SER A 196 -50.16 -18.76 -135.92
C SER A 196 -49.01 -18.13 -135.13
N ILE A 197 -48.75 -16.82 -135.25
CA ILE A 197 -47.69 -16.11 -134.50
C ILE A 197 -47.82 -16.26 -132.98
N PRO A 198 -48.99 -16.04 -132.33
CA PRO A 198 -49.12 -16.18 -130.88
C PRO A 198 -48.89 -17.61 -130.39
N ILE A 199 -49.27 -18.61 -131.21
CA ILE A 199 -49.02 -20.02 -130.91
C ILE A 199 -47.52 -20.34 -131.00
N ILE A 200 -46.83 -19.83 -132.02
CA ILE A 200 -45.38 -19.99 -132.17
C ILE A 200 -44.63 -19.34 -131.02
N ILE A 201 -45.03 -18.15 -130.57
CA ILE A 201 -44.43 -17.48 -129.39
C ILE A 201 -44.71 -18.27 -128.12
N GLY A 202 -45.93 -18.77 -127.92
CA GLY A 202 -46.29 -19.62 -126.78
C GLY A 202 -45.49 -20.93 -126.73
N VAL A 203 -45.32 -21.59 -127.88
CA VAL A 203 -44.48 -22.79 -128.02
C VAL A 203 -43.01 -22.43 -127.80
N GLY A 204 -42.53 -21.31 -128.34
CA GLY A 204 -41.16 -20.83 -128.14
C GLY A 204 -40.84 -20.59 -126.67
N LEU A 205 -41.73 -19.94 -125.92
CA LEU A 205 -41.59 -19.74 -124.48
C LEU A 205 -41.62 -21.07 -123.70
N ALA A 206 -42.56 -21.96 -124.02
CA ALA A 206 -42.62 -23.29 -123.40
C ALA A 206 -41.34 -24.10 -123.67
N THR A 207 -40.78 -24.00 -124.87
CA THR A 207 -39.54 -24.69 -125.26
C THR A 207 -38.31 -24.05 -124.62
N TYR A 208 -38.28 -22.72 -124.49
CA TYR A 208 -37.23 -21.98 -123.78
C TYR A 208 -37.18 -22.37 -122.30
N PHE A 209 -38.32 -22.39 -121.62
CA PHE A 209 -38.41 -22.88 -120.23
C PHE A 209 -38.06 -24.37 -120.11
N ARG A 210 -38.40 -25.19 -121.12
CA ARG A 210 -38.01 -26.61 -121.18
C ARG A 210 -36.49 -26.81 -121.30
N ILE A 211 -35.79 -25.95 -122.04
CA ILE A 211 -34.34 -26.06 -122.24
C ILE A 211 -33.57 -25.68 -120.97
N ILE A 212 -34.07 -24.68 -120.24
CA ILE A 212 -33.42 -24.20 -119.02
C ILE A 212 -33.67 -25.15 -117.83
N ASP A 213 -34.91 -25.62 -117.64
CA ASP A 213 -35.31 -26.29 -116.40
C ASP A 213 -35.55 -27.82 -116.51
N LYS A 214 -35.43 -28.41 -117.72
CA LYS A 214 -35.45 -29.87 -117.99
C LYS A 214 -36.54 -30.71 -117.29
N ASN A 215 -37.69 -30.13 -116.92
CA ASN A 215 -38.81 -30.87 -116.33
C ASN A 215 -40.16 -30.37 -116.87
N TRP A 216 -41.00 -31.27 -117.37
CA TRP A 216 -42.34 -30.95 -117.92
C TRP A 216 -43.34 -30.55 -116.83
N ASP A 217 -43.15 -31.01 -115.61
CA ASP A 217 -44.11 -30.81 -114.51
C ASP A 217 -44.21 -29.34 -114.06
N ARG A 218 -43.21 -28.50 -114.41
CA ARG A 218 -43.22 -27.06 -114.12
C ARG A 218 -44.12 -26.22 -115.03
N VAL A 219 -44.40 -26.67 -116.26
CA VAL A 219 -45.23 -25.90 -117.20
C VAL A 219 -46.71 -25.94 -116.79
N ILE A 220 -47.16 -27.05 -116.21
CA ILE A 220 -48.53 -27.25 -115.72
C ILE A 220 -48.73 -26.62 -114.33
N THR A 221 -47.71 -26.63 -113.47
CA THR A 221 -47.76 -26.00 -112.14
C THR A 221 -47.69 -24.47 -112.17
N LEU A 222 -47.24 -23.85 -113.27
CA LEU A 222 -47.27 -22.39 -113.47
C LEU A 222 -48.70 -21.81 -113.63
N LEU A 223 -49.70 -22.64 -113.95
CA LEU A 223 -51.11 -22.24 -114.07
C LEU A 223 -51.94 -22.56 -112.81
N THR A 224 -51.39 -23.24 -111.81
CA THR A 224 -52.16 -23.84 -110.70
C THR A 224 -51.57 -23.69 -109.29
N GLN A 225 -50.51 -22.89 -109.08
CA GLN A 225 -49.98 -22.69 -107.72
C GLN A 225 -50.86 -21.78 -106.85
N ASN A 226 -51.57 -22.37 -105.89
CA ASN A 226 -51.81 -21.77 -104.58
C ASN A 226 -50.53 -21.96 -103.75
N GLU A 227 -49.88 -20.88 -103.30
CA GLU A 227 -48.61 -20.97 -102.57
C GLU A 227 -48.80 -21.48 -101.13
N ASP A 228 -47.97 -22.44 -100.73
CA ASP A 228 -47.79 -22.92 -99.36
C ASP A 228 -47.18 -21.82 -98.48
N ASN A 229 -47.83 -21.53 -97.34
CA ASN A 229 -47.25 -20.70 -96.30
C ASN A 229 -45.97 -21.37 -95.77
N LYS A 230 -44.79 -20.86 -96.13
CA LYS A 230 -43.53 -21.26 -95.47
C LYS A 230 -43.50 -20.70 -94.05
N VAL A 231 -43.74 -21.54 -93.07
CA VAL A 231 -43.40 -21.28 -91.66
C VAL A 231 -41.96 -21.76 -91.46
N ASP A 232 -40.99 -20.84 -91.45
CA ASP A 232 -39.65 -21.13 -90.94
C ASP A 232 -39.63 -20.80 -89.44
N GLU A 233 -39.78 -21.83 -88.60
CA GLU A 233 -39.59 -21.71 -87.14
C GLU A 233 -38.09 -21.80 -86.81
N GLN A 234 -37.56 -20.81 -86.07
CA GLN A 234 -36.21 -20.84 -85.48
C GLN A 234 -36.27 -20.52 -83.97
N PHE A 235 -35.62 -21.38 -83.18
CA PHE A 235 -35.73 -21.46 -81.71
C PHE A 235 -34.75 -20.55 -80.95
N THR A 236 -35.14 -20.17 -79.73
CA THR A 236 -34.43 -19.36 -78.71
C THR A 236 -33.39 -20.17 -77.92
N SER A 237 -32.19 -19.60 -77.62
CA SER A 237 -31.18 -20.22 -76.74
C SER A 237 -30.80 -19.33 -75.54
N SER A 238 -31.77 -19.10 -74.65
CA SER A 238 -31.49 -18.84 -73.22
C SER A 238 -31.34 -20.15 -72.43
N GLU A 239 -31.49 -21.29 -73.10
CA GLU A 239 -31.42 -22.63 -72.53
C GLU A 239 -30.00 -23.20 -72.64
N GLU A 240 -29.61 -23.96 -71.63
CA GLU A 240 -28.38 -24.74 -71.65
C GLU A 240 -28.39 -25.75 -72.82
N PRO A 241 -27.29 -25.90 -73.60
CA PRO A 241 -27.26 -26.80 -74.76
C PRO A 241 -27.71 -28.21 -74.37
N SER A 242 -28.63 -28.81 -75.14
CA SER A 242 -29.15 -30.15 -74.85
C SER A 242 -28.04 -31.21 -74.84
N VAL A 243 -28.29 -32.35 -74.18
CA VAL A 243 -27.35 -33.48 -74.12
C VAL A 243 -26.89 -33.90 -75.52
N MET A 244 -27.82 -33.93 -76.49
CA MET A 244 -27.49 -34.29 -77.87
C MET A 244 -26.63 -33.23 -78.58
N GLU A 245 -26.88 -31.94 -78.36
CA GLU A 245 -26.07 -30.87 -78.97
C GLU A 245 -24.65 -30.87 -78.43
N PHE A 246 -24.48 -31.00 -77.11
CA PHE A 246 -23.16 -31.11 -76.49
C PHE A 246 -22.41 -32.33 -77.04
N LYS A 247 -23.08 -33.49 -77.12
CA LYS A 247 -22.49 -34.72 -77.67
C LYS A 247 -22.10 -34.57 -79.14
N ASN A 248 -22.95 -33.99 -79.97
CA ASN A 248 -22.66 -33.73 -81.38
C ASN A 248 -21.45 -32.80 -81.55
N TRP A 249 -21.37 -31.75 -80.72
CA TRP A 249 -20.26 -30.80 -80.74
C TRP A 249 -18.93 -31.44 -80.32
N MET A 250 -18.94 -32.20 -79.22
CA MET A 250 -17.77 -32.93 -78.73
C MET A 250 -17.32 -34.03 -79.71
N HIS A 251 -18.24 -34.71 -80.38
CA HIS A 251 -17.92 -35.64 -81.47
C HIS A 251 -17.30 -34.92 -82.68
N ALA A 252 -17.79 -33.73 -83.02
CA ALA A 252 -17.21 -32.94 -84.10
C ALA A 252 -15.76 -32.53 -83.77
N ILE A 253 -15.49 -32.10 -82.53
CA ILE A 253 -14.13 -31.82 -82.03
C ILE A 253 -13.28 -33.10 -82.09
N SER A 254 -13.74 -34.20 -81.50
CA SER A 254 -13.00 -35.46 -81.46
C SER A 254 -12.71 -36.01 -82.87
N SER A 255 -13.67 -35.94 -83.79
CA SER A 255 -13.51 -36.41 -85.18
C SER A 255 -12.55 -35.53 -85.97
N HIS A 256 -12.60 -34.20 -85.75
CA HIS A 256 -11.66 -33.26 -86.36
C HIS A 256 -10.22 -33.58 -85.93
N LEU A 257 -10.00 -33.87 -84.66
CA LEU A 257 -8.70 -34.30 -84.11
C LEU A 257 -8.21 -35.65 -84.69
N GLY A 258 -9.14 -36.56 -85.05
CA GLY A 258 -8.82 -37.88 -85.61
C GLY A 258 -8.51 -37.88 -87.11
N ASN A 259 -9.25 -37.07 -87.88
CA ASN A 259 -9.04 -36.91 -89.34
C ASN A 259 -7.81 -36.05 -89.68
N ALA A 260 -7.28 -35.37 -88.66
CA ALA A 260 -6.15 -34.48 -88.68
C ALA A 260 -4.78 -35.19 -88.81
N LYS A 261 -4.60 -36.14 -89.74
CA LYS A 261 -3.31 -36.82 -90.01
C LYS A 261 -2.14 -35.86 -90.35
N LYS A 262 -2.40 -34.57 -90.58
CA LYS A 262 -1.45 -33.52 -90.98
C LYS A 262 -1.03 -32.55 -89.86
N TYR A 263 -1.53 -32.69 -88.62
CA TYR A 263 -1.33 -31.72 -87.54
C TYR A 263 -0.44 -32.23 -86.39
N LYS A 264 0.23 -31.30 -85.69
CA LYS A 264 1.14 -31.59 -84.55
C LYS A 264 0.38 -32.08 -83.30
N ILE A 265 -0.85 -31.60 -83.09
CA ILE A 265 -1.72 -31.97 -81.97
C ILE A 265 -2.78 -32.95 -82.49
N LYS A 266 -2.88 -34.12 -81.84
CA LYS A 266 -3.75 -35.23 -82.23
C LYS A 266 -4.81 -35.56 -81.17
N LYS A 267 -4.57 -35.16 -79.93
CA LYS A 267 -5.41 -35.47 -78.77
C LYS A 267 -5.54 -34.23 -77.89
N VAL A 268 -6.67 -34.11 -77.20
CA VAL A 268 -6.91 -33.05 -76.22
C VAL A 268 -7.16 -33.67 -74.85
N ILE A 269 -6.51 -33.14 -73.82
CA ILE A 269 -6.75 -33.47 -72.41
C ILE A 269 -7.54 -32.31 -71.82
N ILE A 270 -8.77 -32.55 -71.39
CA ILE A 270 -9.61 -31.58 -70.69
C ILE A 270 -9.45 -31.81 -69.19
N VAL A 271 -8.99 -30.79 -68.47
CA VAL A 271 -8.87 -30.80 -67.02
C VAL A 271 -9.99 -29.95 -66.44
N PHE A 272 -10.88 -30.55 -65.64
CA PHE A 272 -11.91 -29.82 -64.90
C PHE A 272 -11.38 -29.54 -63.48
N ASP A 273 -10.79 -28.36 -63.27
CA ASP A 273 -10.20 -27.97 -61.97
C ASP A 273 -11.19 -27.21 -61.08
N ASN A 274 -10.94 -27.19 -59.77
CA ASN A 274 -11.74 -26.49 -58.74
C ASN A 274 -13.24 -26.85 -58.68
N MET A 275 -13.65 -27.99 -59.22
CA MET A 275 -15.05 -28.43 -59.13
C MET A 275 -15.50 -28.65 -57.67
N ASP A 276 -14.60 -29.09 -56.81
CA ASP A 276 -14.82 -29.31 -55.37
C ASP A 276 -15.01 -28.01 -54.57
N ARG A 277 -14.94 -26.85 -55.23
CA ARG A 277 -15.24 -25.55 -54.62
C ARG A 277 -16.65 -25.06 -55.00
N LEU A 278 -17.28 -25.58 -56.05
CA LEU A 278 -18.61 -25.12 -56.47
C LEU A 278 -19.71 -25.40 -55.41
N PRO A 279 -20.80 -24.62 -55.40
CA PRO A 279 -22.01 -24.96 -54.62
C PRO A 279 -22.63 -26.30 -55.04
N SER A 280 -23.30 -27.00 -54.12
CA SER A 280 -23.92 -28.34 -54.32
C SER A 280 -24.63 -28.51 -55.67
N GLU A 281 -25.53 -27.58 -55.99
CA GLU A 281 -26.33 -27.64 -57.21
C GLU A 281 -25.47 -27.59 -58.48
N LYS A 282 -24.45 -26.71 -58.50
CA LYS A 282 -23.54 -26.54 -59.63
C LYS A 282 -22.56 -27.71 -59.76
N VAL A 283 -22.08 -28.24 -58.62
CA VAL A 283 -21.30 -29.49 -58.60
C VAL A 283 -22.10 -30.61 -59.25
N MET A 284 -23.36 -30.78 -58.86
CA MET A 284 -24.22 -31.83 -59.41
C MET A 284 -24.52 -31.65 -60.90
N GLN A 285 -24.74 -30.41 -61.35
CA GLN A 285 -24.94 -30.10 -62.78
C GLN A 285 -23.67 -30.42 -63.59
N LEU A 286 -22.51 -29.94 -63.16
CA LEU A 286 -21.24 -30.19 -63.83
C LEU A 286 -20.87 -31.68 -63.80
N TRP A 287 -21.03 -32.33 -62.65
CA TRP A 287 -20.76 -33.76 -62.49
C TRP A 287 -21.68 -34.63 -63.37
N SER A 288 -22.97 -34.30 -63.41
CA SER A 288 -23.94 -34.98 -64.28
C SER A 288 -23.56 -34.83 -65.75
N ALA A 289 -23.18 -33.62 -66.18
CA ALA A 289 -22.68 -33.40 -67.53
C ALA A 289 -21.44 -34.26 -67.80
N ILE A 290 -20.44 -34.23 -66.92
CA ILE A 290 -19.21 -35.01 -67.10
C ILE A 290 -19.50 -36.51 -67.18
N TYR A 291 -20.31 -37.04 -66.27
CA TYR A 291 -20.68 -38.46 -66.26
C TYR A 291 -21.45 -38.84 -67.53
N THR A 292 -22.45 -38.06 -67.93
CA THR A 292 -23.28 -38.33 -69.12
C THR A 292 -22.45 -38.32 -70.40
N PHE A 293 -21.43 -37.47 -70.51
CA PHE A 293 -20.67 -37.32 -71.76
C PHE A 293 -19.38 -38.15 -71.81
N PHE A 294 -18.63 -38.25 -70.71
CA PHE A 294 -17.26 -38.79 -70.76
C PHE A 294 -17.09 -40.19 -70.15
N ALA A 295 -18.07 -40.70 -69.39
CA ALA A 295 -17.96 -42.04 -68.78
C ALA A 295 -18.07 -43.20 -69.79
N GLY A 296 -18.73 -42.98 -70.94
CA GLY A 296 -19.02 -44.00 -71.96
C GLY A 296 -17.89 -44.29 -72.97
N SER A 297 -16.72 -43.65 -72.87
CA SER A 297 -15.60 -43.80 -73.83
C SER A 297 -15.92 -43.45 -75.29
N GLU A 298 -16.91 -42.59 -75.53
CA GLU A 298 -17.43 -42.31 -76.88
C GLU A 298 -16.52 -41.36 -77.70
N PHE A 299 -15.62 -40.62 -77.05
CA PHE A 299 -14.72 -39.66 -77.69
C PHE A 299 -13.28 -40.18 -77.75
N GLU A 300 -12.85 -40.72 -78.89
CA GLU A 300 -11.55 -41.37 -79.03
C GLU A 300 -10.34 -40.43 -78.92
N ASN A 301 -10.51 -39.13 -79.19
CA ASN A 301 -9.40 -38.17 -79.23
C ASN A 301 -9.40 -37.19 -78.05
N ILE A 302 -10.22 -37.45 -77.03
CA ILE A 302 -10.38 -36.57 -75.88
C ILE A 302 -10.19 -37.39 -74.60
N TRP A 303 -9.30 -36.90 -73.74
CA TRP A 303 -9.08 -37.39 -72.39
C TRP A 303 -9.64 -36.39 -71.38
N THR A 304 -10.17 -36.89 -70.27
CA THR A 304 -10.67 -36.04 -69.19
C THR A 304 -9.92 -36.37 -67.90
N ILE A 305 -9.37 -35.35 -67.23
CA ILE A 305 -8.74 -35.46 -65.92
C ILE A 305 -9.51 -34.57 -64.95
N ILE A 306 -9.90 -35.11 -63.81
CA ILE A 306 -10.67 -34.37 -62.80
C ILE A 306 -9.92 -34.42 -61.48
N PRO A 307 -9.16 -33.36 -61.13
CA PRO A 307 -8.67 -33.19 -59.78
C PRO A 307 -9.84 -32.89 -58.83
N TYR A 308 -9.94 -33.65 -57.73
CA TYR A 308 -10.94 -33.39 -56.69
C TYR A 308 -10.42 -33.75 -55.30
N ASP A 309 -10.94 -33.08 -54.28
CA ASP A 309 -10.85 -33.51 -52.88
C ASP A 309 -12.15 -34.21 -52.49
N TYR A 310 -12.07 -35.50 -52.15
CA TYR A 310 -13.24 -36.30 -51.76
C TYR A 310 -14.01 -35.69 -50.57
N ARG A 311 -13.33 -35.13 -49.56
CA ARG A 311 -13.98 -34.59 -48.37
C ARG A 311 -14.71 -33.29 -48.68
N HIS A 312 -14.03 -32.36 -49.36
CA HIS A 312 -14.63 -31.08 -49.73
C HIS A 312 -15.75 -31.24 -50.76
N LEU A 313 -15.63 -32.20 -51.68
CA LEU A 313 -16.69 -32.55 -52.60
C LEU A 313 -17.91 -33.16 -51.87
N CYS A 314 -17.71 -33.99 -50.84
CA CYS A 314 -18.80 -34.44 -49.97
C CYS A 314 -19.45 -33.27 -49.24
N ASP A 315 -18.66 -32.40 -48.62
CA ASP A 315 -19.16 -31.24 -47.85
C ASP A 315 -19.89 -30.23 -48.75
N ALA A 316 -19.45 -30.05 -50.00
CA ALA A 316 -20.11 -29.20 -50.98
C ALA A 316 -21.50 -29.73 -51.37
N ILE A 317 -21.73 -31.04 -51.24
CA ILE A 317 -22.96 -31.71 -51.66
C ILE A 317 -23.96 -31.86 -50.51
N TYR A 318 -23.46 -32.23 -49.34
CA TYR A 318 -24.22 -32.44 -48.12
C TYR A 318 -23.90 -31.28 -47.16
N GLU A 319 -24.69 -30.21 -47.20
CA GLU A 319 -24.55 -29.06 -46.29
C GLU A 319 -24.36 -29.54 -44.84
N ARG A 320 -23.41 -28.96 -44.09
CA ARG A 320 -23.07 -29.39 -42.73
C ARG A 320 -24.29 -29.35 -41.80
N GLY A 321 -24.92 -30.50 -41.56
CA GLY A 321 -25.96 -30.63 -40.54
C GLY A 321 -26.76 -31.93 -40.54
N ASN A 322 -26.18 -33.03 -40.04
CA ASN A 322 -26.74 -33.98 -39.07
C ASN A 322 -26.01 -35.34 -39.12
N ASP A 323 -25.84 -36.00 -37.97
CA ASP A 323 -25.08 -37.25 -37.77
C ASP A 323 -25.58 -38.49 -38.56
N ASP A 324 -26.66 -38.38 -39.34
CA ASP A 324 -27.11 -39.42 -40.29
C ASP A 324 -26.18 -39.55 -41.53
N ASP A 325 -25.21 -38.63 -41.69
CA ASP A 325 -24.32 -38.45 -42.85
C ASP A 325 -23.36 -39.61 -43.17
N ILE A 326 -23.09 -40.54 -42.24
CA ILE A 326 -22.10 -41.60 -42.48
C ILE A 326 -22.59 -42.58 -43.57
N LYS A 327 -23.90 -42.86 -43.62
CA LYS A 327 -24.49 -43.72 -44.66
C LYS A 327 -24.47 -43.06 -46.04
N ASP A 328 -24.70 -41.76 -46.12
CA ASP A 328 -24.78 -41.03 -47.40
C ASP A 328 -23.40 -40.72 -48.00
N LYS A 329 -22.37 -40.47 -47.18
CA LYS A 329 -20.97 -40.40 -47.63
C LYS A 329 -20.51 -41.68 -48.34
N SER A 330 -20.98 -42.85 -47.86
CA SER A 330 -20.67 -44.15 -48.49
C SER A 330 -21.38 -44.36 -49.84
N LYS A 331 -22.61 -43.82 -50.01
CA LYS A 331 -23.33 -43.84 -51.30
C LYS A 331 -22.65 -42.93 -52.32
N PHE A 332 -22.21 -41.74 -51.89
CA PHE A 332 -21.49 -40.83 -52.76
C PHE A 332 -20.14 -41.39 -53.21
N LYS A 333 -19.42 -42.10 -52.33
CA LYS A 333 -18.20 -42.84 -52.72
C LYS A 333 -18.47 -43.89 -53.81
N ARG A 334 -19.60 -44.62 -53.72
CA ARG A 334 -20.01 -45.55 -54.79
C ARG A 334 -20.33 -44.81 -56.10
N PHE A 335 -20.89 -43.61 -56.02
CA PHE A 335 -21.19 -42.77 -57.18
C PHE A 335 -19.90 -42.25 -57.87
N ILE A 336 -18.90 -41.84 -57.10
CA ILE A 336 -17.58 -41.46 -57.62
C ILE A 336 -16.89 -42.65 -58.27
N ASN A 337 -16.86 -43.82 -57.61
CA ASN A 337 -16.25 -45.03 -58.15
C ASN A 337 -16.93 -45.50 -59.45
N LYS A 338 -18.22 -45.19 -59.65
CA LYS A 338 -18.92 -45.45 -60.91
C LYS A 338 -18.57 -44.44 -62.00
N THR A 339 -18.28 -43.19 -61.62
CA THR A 339 -17.91 -42.11 -62.55
C THR A 339 -16.47 -42.24 -63.03
N PHE A 340 -15.55 -42.62 -62.14
CA PHE A 340 -14.14 -42.78 -62.42
C PHE A 340 -13.71 -44.24 -62.27
N PRO A 341 -13.62 -44.98 -63.38
CA PRO A 341 -13.08 -46.33 -63.38
C PRO A 341 -11.60 -46.37 -62.99
N VAL A 342 -10.87 -45.27 -63.22
CA VAL A 342 -9.46 -45.11 -62.87
C VAL A 342 -9.28 -43.86 -62.01
N VAL A 343 -8.79 -44.06 -60.79
CA VAL A 343 -8.50 -43.00 -59.82
C VAL A 343 -7.05 -43.11 -59.38
N TYR A 344 -6.31 -42.01 -59.51
CA TYR A 344 -4.96 -41.86 -58.98
C TYR A 344 -5.02 -40.98 -57.72
N THR A 345 -4.40 -41.43 -56.64
CA THR A 345 -4.35 -40.67 -55.38
C THR A 345 -3.04 -39.90 -55.27
N VAL A 346 -3.10 -38.59 -55.05
CA VAL A 346 -1.94 -37.75 -54.75
C VAL A 346 -1.57 -37.96 -53.28
N PRO A 347 -0.38 -38.54 -52.97
CA PRO A 347 0.02 -38.80 -51.61
C PRO A 347 0.31 -37.49 -50.86
N GLN A 348 0.08 -37.48 -49.55
CA GLN A 348 0.52 -36.39 -48.70
C GLN A 348 2.05 -36.48 -48.46
N PRO A 349 2.80 -35.37 -48.54
CA PRO A 349 4.21 -35.33 -48.18
C PRO A 349 4.46 -35.68 -46.70
N VAL A 350 5.66 -36.19 -46.39
CA VAL A 350 6.11 -36.47 -45.01
C VAL A 350 6.68 -35.21 -44.32
N ILE A 351 6.81 -35.20 -42.99
CA ILE A 351 7.29 -34.04 -42.23
C ILE A 351 8.71 -33.58 -42.66
N THR A 352 9.61 -34.53 -42.94
CA THR A 352 10.97 -34.23 -43.42
C THR A 352 10.98 -33.49 -44.76
N ASP A 353 9.99 -33.78 -45.60
CA ASP A 353 9.78 -33.14 -46.89
C ASP A 353 9.27 -31.69 -46.71
N TYR A 354 8.45 -31.41 -45.69
CA TYR A 354 7.99 -30.06 -45.38
C TYR A 354 9.10 -29.14 -44.86
N ASN A 355 10.06 -29.64 -44.08
CA ASN A 355 11.22 -28.85 -43.66
C ASN A 355 12.06 -28.40 -44.86
N LYS A 356 12.30 -29.30 -45.82
CA LYS A 356 13.02 -28.99 -47.06
C LYS A 356 12.24 -28.02 -47.94
N LEU A 357 10.93 -28.22 -48.07
CA LEU A 357 10.03 -27.31 -48.79
C LEU A 357 10.08 -25.90 -48.19
N PHE A 358 9.92 -25.80 -46.87
CA PHE A 358 10.00 -24.52 -46.15
C PHE A 358 11.35 -23.86 -46.39
N ASN A 359 12.45 -24.58 -46.20
CA ASN A 359 13.79 -24.04 -46.37
C ASN A 359 14.04 -23.56 -47.80
N LYS A 360 13.61 -24.33 -48.81
CA LYS A 360 13.75 -23.92 -50.21
C LYS A 360 13.01 -22.60 -50.48
N TYR A 361 11.73 -22.52 -50.12
CA TYR A 361 10.96 -21.30 -50.33
C TYR A 361 11.50 -20.13 -49.50
N PHE A 362 11.95 -20.38 -48.28
CA PHE A 362 12.52 -19.35 -47.43
C PHE A 362 13.83 -18.81 -48.02
N GLU A 363 14.73 -19.68 -48.50
CA GLU A 363 15.96 -19.29 -49.21
C GLU A 363 15.64 -18.56 -50.52
N ASP A 364 14.61 -19.00 -51.25
CA ASP A 364 14.15 -18.31 -52.45
C ASP A 364 13.63 -16.90 -52.10
N ALA A 365 13.05 -16.67 -50.93
CA ALA A 365 12.52 -15.37 -50.52
C ALA A 365 13.54 -14.45 -49.82
N PHE A 366 14.41 -14.97 -48.96
CA PHE A 366 15.30 -14.20 -48.08
C PHE A 366 16.80 -14.42 -48.35
N GLY A 367 17.16 -15.39 -49.18
CA GLY A 367 18.55 -15.79 -49.43
C GLY A 367 19.07 -16.82 -48.44
N LYS A 368 20.27 -17.35 -48.71
CA LYS A 368 20.89 -18.44 -47.93
C LYS A 368 21.60 -18.00 -46.64
N GLU A 369 21.77 -16.70 -46.43
CA GLU A 369 22.55 -16.13 -45.32
C GLU A 369 21.69 -15.76 -44.09
N GLU A 370 20.37 -15.92 -44.16
CA GLU A 370 19.46 -15.52 -43.08
C GLU A 370 19.52 -16.48 -41.89
N HIS A 371 19.97 -15.98 -40.73
CA HIS A 371 20.29 -16.79 -39.55
C HIS A 371 19.04 -17.35 -38.84
N ASP A 372 17.93 -16.61 -38.87
CA ASP A 372 16.72 -16.99 -38.11
C ASP A 372 15.91 -18.12 -38.81
N GLN A 373 16.30 -18.56 -40.02
CA GLN A 373 15.61 -19.57 -40.82
C GLN A 373 15.24 -20.85 -40.04
N LYS A 374 16.21 -21.45 -39.34
CA LYS A 374 16.00 -22.72 -38.61
C LYS A 374 14.99 -22.56 -37.48
N HIS A 375 15.08 -21.46 -36.73
CA HIS A 375 14.18 -21.14 -35.63
C HIS A 375 12.75 -20.93 -36.15
N ILE A 376 12.60 -20.12 -37.20
CA ILE A 376 11.30 -19.85 -37.83
C ILE A 376 10.67 -21.15 -38.35
N CYS A 377 11.44 -21.99 -39.03
CA CYS A 377 10.96 -23.29 -39.51
C CYS A 377 10.46 -24.17 -38.36
N GLN A 378 11.20 -24.26 -37.24
CA GLN A 378 10.80 -25.07 -36.08
C GLN A 378 9.50 -24.56 -35.45
N VAL A 379 9.42 -23.24 -35.21
CA VAL A 379 8.22 -22.62 -34.62
C VAL A 379 7.02 -22.78 -35.56
N PHE A 380 7.20 -22.59 -36.87
CA PHE A 380 6.15 -22.80 -37.87
C PHE A 380 5.59 -24.23 -37.85
N MET A 381 6.45 -25.24 -37.76
CA MET A 381 6.04 -26.66 -37.74
C MET A 381 5.31 -27.05 -36.45
N LEU A 382 5.49 -26.31 -35.33
CA LEU A 382 4.71 -26.54 -34.10
C LEU A 382 3.25 -26.10 -34.27
N PHE A 383 3.00 -25.00 -34.99
CA PHE A 383 1.64 -24.50 -35.25
C PHE A 383 0.97 -25.22 -36.42
N HIS A 384 1.75 -25.73 -37.37
CA HIS A 384 1.24 -26.43 -38.54
C HIS A 384 1.87 -27.82 -38.67
N ILE A 385 1.17 -28.84 -38.14
CA ILE A 385 1.66 -30.24 -38.10
C ILE A 385 1.78 -30.86 -39.51
N ASN A 386 0.99 -30.40 -40.50
CA ASN A 386 1.06 -30.82 -41.90
C ASN A 386 0.69 -29.64 -42.83
N PRO A 387 1.58 -28.65 -42.99
CA PRO A 387 1.28 -27.44 -43.76
C PRO A 387 1.25 -27.76 -45.24
N ASN A 388 0.23 -27.33 -45.97
CA ASN A 388 0.30 -27.46 -47.43
C ASN A 388 1.32 -26.44 -48.01
N PRO A 389 1.88 -26.67 -49.21
CA PRO A 389 2.84 -25.76 -49.83
C PRO A 389 2.34 -24.33 -49.98
N ARG A 390 1.03 -24.12 -50.19
CA ARG A 390 0.45 -22.77 -50.28
C ARG A 390 0.47 -22.06 -48.94
N THR A 391 0.22 -22.75 -47.84
CA THR A 391 0.34 -22.22 -46.48
C THR A 391 1.76 -21.75 -46.21
N VAL A 392 2.77 -22.53 -46.63
CA VAL A 392 4.19 -22.15 -46.51
C VAL A 392 4.49 -20.90 -47.35
N ILE A 393 4.07 -20.86 -48.61
CA ILE A 393 4.26 -19.69 -49.49
C ILE A 393 3.56 -18.45 -48.94
N SER A 394 2.31 -18.59 -48.48
CA SER A 394 1.52 -17.49 -47.91
C SER A 394 2.21 -16.94 -46.66
N PHE A 395 2.65 -17.82 -45.76
CA PHE A 395 3.37 -17.44 -44.56
C PHE A 395 4.67 -16.69 -44.90
N ILE A 396 5.49 -17.23 -45.80
CA ILE A 396 6.74 -16.58 -46.21
C ILE A 396 6.47 -15.22 -46.87
N ASN A 397 5.47 -15.12 -47.74
CA ASN A 397 5.10 -13.84 -48.36
C ASN A 397 4.61 -12.82 -47.32
N GLU A 398 3.92 -13.26 -46.27
CA GLU A 398 3.52 -12.40 -45.18
C GLU A 398 4.73 -11.96 -44.33
N LEU A 399 5.71 -12.84 -44.10
CA LEU A 399 7.00 -12.44 -43.52
C LEU A 399 7.72 -11.41 -44.38
N VAL A 400 7.77 -11.59 -45.69
CA VAL A 400 8.37 -10.63 -46.64
C VAL A 400 7.66 -9.28 -46.53
N THR A 401 6.33 -9.29 -46.46
CA THR A 401 5.51 -8.09 -46.28
C THR A 401 5.86 -7.38 -44.98
N MET A 402 5.88 -8.10 -43.86
CA MET A 402 6.24 -7.56 -42.56
C MET A 402 7.69 -7.07 -42.51
N ARG A 403 8.62 -7.73 -43.22
CA ARG A 403 10.01 -7.29 -43.30
C ARG A 403 10.16 -5.97 -44.05
N PHE A 404 9.35 -5.73 -45.08
CA PHE A 404 9.30 -4.43 -45.75
C PHE A 404 8.70 -3.34 -44.84
N GLN A 405 7.69 -3.68 -44.03
CA GLN A 405 7.10 -2.75 -43.07
C GLN A 405 8.05 -2.42 -41.91
N TRP A 406 8.87 -3.40 -41.49
CA TRP A 406 9.82 -3.30 -40.37
C TRP A 406 11.25 -3.61 -40.84
N PRO A 407 11.89 -2.68 -41.60
CA PRO A 407 13.17 -2.93 -42.26
C PRO A 407 14.36 -2.93 -41.29
N ASP A 408 14.23 -2.34 -40.11
CA ASP A 408 15.34 -2.20 -39.16
C ASP A 408 15.87 -3.57 -38.70
N LYS A 409 17.19 -3.63 -38.50
CA LYS A 409 17.87 -4.85 -38.02
C LYS A 409 17.55 -5.17 -36.55
N GLU A 410 17.01 -4.22 -35.77
CA GLU A 410 16.58 -4.45 -34.39
C GLU A 410 15.39 -5.42 -34.30
N TYR A 411 14.53 -5.43 -35.33
CA TYR A 411 13.40 -6.35 -35.42
C TYR A 411 13.87 -7.68 -36.00
N ARG A 412 14.19 -8.63 -35.10
CA ARG A 412 14.60 -9.98 -35.51
C ARG A 412 13.46 -10.66 -36.26
N LEU A 413 13.80 -11.37 -37.34
CA LEU A 413 12.83 -12.00 -38.23
C LEU A 413 12.04 -13.11 -37.49
N GLN A 414 12.64 -13.74 -36.48
CA GLN A 414 11.93 -14.67 -35.59
C GLN A 414 10.74 -14.03 -34.84
N ASN A 415 10.85 -12.78 -34.39
CA ASN A 415 9.77 -12.10 -33.66
C ASN A 415 8.64 -11.67 -34.61
N ILE A 416 9.01 -11.21 -35.81
CA ILE A 416 8.07 -10.96 -36.90
C ILE A 416 7.31 -12.24 -37.26
N ALA A 417 8.03 -13.37 -37.35
CA ALA A 417 7.42 -14.65 -37.65
C ALA A 417 6.44 -15.12 -36.58
N LEU A 418 6.77 -14.92 -35.30
CA LEU A 418 5.85 -15.19 -34.21
C LEU A 418 4.57 -14.33 -34.31
N PHE A 419 4.71 -13.04 -34.63
CA PHE A 419 3.56 -12.17 -34.84
C PHE A 419 2.66 -12.68 -35.96
N VAL A 420 3.23 -13.02 -37.12
CA VAL A 420 2.47 -13.55 -38.26
C VAL A 420 1.73 -14.84 -37.89
N LEU A 421 2.39 -15.77 -37.20
CA LEU A 421 1.77 -17.02 -36.74
C LEU A 421 0.63 -16.82 -35.74
N LYS A 422 0.71 -15.77 -34.92
CA LYS A 422 -0.30 -15.47 -33.88
C LYS A 422 -1.31 -14.40 -34.32
N LYS A 423 -1.15 -13.82 -35.50
CA LYS A 423 -1.93 -12.67 -35.99
C LYS A 423 -3.43 -12.94 -35.94
N ASP A 424 -3.87 -14.11 -36.40
CA ASP A 424 -5.29 -14.46 -36.41
C ASP A 424 -5.86 -14.56 -34.99
N GLN A 425 -5.10 -15.15 -34.06
CA GLN A 425 -5.48 -15.24 -32.66
C GLN A 425 -5.51 -13.86 -31.99
N LEU A 426 -4.55 -12.99 -32.32
CA LEU A 426 -4.43 -11.65 -31.74
C LEU A 426 -5.55 -10.70 -32.21
N LEU A 427 -5.83 -10.69 -33.52
CA LEU A 427 -6.72 -9.70 -34.15
C LEU A 427 -8.18 -10.17 -34.28
N TYR A 428 -8.40 -11.48 -34.46
CA TYR A 428 -9.72 -12.06 -34.70
C TYR A 428 -10.15 -13.05 -33.60
N GLY A 429 -9.34 -13.19 -32.55
CA GLY A 429 -9.72 -13.94 -31.36
C GLY A 429 -10.90 -13.29 -30.62
N GLY A 430 -11.68 -14.08 -29.88
CA GLY A 430 -12.84 -13.57 -29.13
C GLY A 430 -12.53 -12.65 -27.95
N LYS A 431 -11.25 -12.48 -27.59
CA LYS A 431 -10.75 -11.57 -26.53
C LYS A 431 -10.23 -10.27 -27.15
N SER A 432 -10.11 -9.20 -26.36
CA SER A 432 -9.55 -7.94 -26.83
C SER A 432 -8.06 -8.07 -27.20
N LEU A 433 -7.56 -7.18 -28.07
CA LEU A 433 -6.15 -7.17 -28.50
C LEU A 433 -5.19 -7.07 -27.29
N ASP A 434 -5.52 -6.21 -26.32
CA ASP A 434 -4.76 -6.05 -25.09
C ASP A 434 -4.68 -7.35 -24.28
N GLU A 435 -5.82 -8.01 -24.08
CA GLU A 435 -5.88 -9.28 -23.34
C GLU A 435 -5.06 -10.37 -24.03
N ASN A 436 -5.12 -10.43 -25.37
CA ASN A 436 -4.36 -11.41 -26.13
C ASN A 436 -2.84 -11.16 -26.08
N LEU A 437 -2.40 -9.90 -26.21
CA LEU A 437 -0.98 -9.52 -26.13
C LEU A 437 -0.40 -9.72 -24.73
N LEU A 438 -1.20 -9.48 -23.69
CA LEU A 438 -0.80 -9.65 -22.30
C LEU A 438 -0.98 -11.09 -21.80
N SER A 439 -1.58 -11.99 -22.59
CA SER A 439 -1.80 -13.39 -22.20
C SER A 439 -0.53 -14.24 -22.29
N ASP A 440 -0.36 -15.17 -21.35
CA ASP A 440 0.67 -16.21 -21.43
C ASP A 440 0.37 -17.26 -22.52
N GLU A 441 -0.86 -17.30 -23.03
CA GLU A 441 -1.24 -18.12 -24.19
C GLU A 441 -0.43 -17.78 -25.45
N LEU A 442 0.15 -16.58 -25.51
CA LEU A 442 0.96 -16.14 -26.63
C LEU A 442 2.22 -16.99 -26.81
N PHE A 443 2.84 -17.42 -25.69
CA PHE A 443 4.05 -18.25 -25.67
C PHE A 443 3.77 -19.72 -25.34
N LYS A 444 2.50 -20.13 -25.28
CA LYS A 444 2.11 -21.51 -25.02
C LYS A 444 2.73 -22.44 -26.06
N ASP A 445 3.32 -23.54 -25.60
CA ASP A 445 4.02 -24.58 -26.39
C ASP A 445 5.33 -24.13 -27.09
N ILE A 446 5.69 -22.83 -27.01
CA ILE A 446 6.88 -22.25 -27.63
C ILE A 446 7.78 -21.47 -26.66
N SER A 447 7.46 -21.46 -25.36
CA SER A 447 8.15 -20.67 -24.34
C SER A 447 9.67 -20.95 -24.27
N SER A 448 10.08 -22.19 -24.54
CA SER A 448 11.51 -22.59 -24.58
C SER A 448 12.30 -21.95 -25.73
N PHE A 449 11.62 -21.52 -26.80
CA PHE A 449 12.25 -20.86 -27.94
C PHE A 449 12.46 -19.35 -27.71
N TYR A 450 11.79 -18.76 -26.70
CA TYR A 450 11.83 -17.33 -26.41
C TYR A 450 12.14 -17.09 -24.92
N PRO A 451 13.43 -17.09 -24.51
CA PRO A 451 13.82 -16.93 -23.11
C PRO A 451 13.48 -15.54 -22.54
N ASP A 452 13.52 -14.49 -23.38
CA ASP A 452 13.17 -13.12 -22.99
C ASP A 452 11.77 -12.75 -23.51
N GLN A 453 10.74 -13.28 -22.84
CA GLN A 453 9.36 -13.14 -23.27
C GLN A 453 8.84 -11.70 -23.22
N GLU A 454 9.32 -10.87 -22.28
CA GLU A 454 8.84 -9.49 -22.14
C GLU A 454 9.39 -8.59 -23.25
N SER A 455 10.65 -8.76 -23.64
CA SER A 455 11.23 -8.05 -24.78
C SER A 455 10.51 -8.45 -26.08
N VAL A 456 10.23 -9.74 -26.26
CA VAL A 456 9.47 -10.23 -27.42
C VAL A 456 8.05 -9.67 -27.41
N ARG A 457 7.36 -9.69 -26.26
CA ARG A 457 6.00 -9.13 -26.12
C ARG A 457 5.97 -7.63 -26.45
N THR A 458 6.98 -6.87 -26.04
CA THR A 458 7.10 -5.45 -26.38
C THR A 458 7.18 -5.26 -27.90
N GLN A 459 8.01 -6.05 -28.60
CA GLN A 459 8.07 -6.01 -30.07
C GLN A 459 6.76 -6.46 -30.74
N LEU A 460 6.07 -7.46 -30.19
CA LEU A 460 4.75 -7.86 -30.69
C LEU A 460 3.71 -6.75 -30.52
N CYS A 461 3.78 -5.99 -29.43
CA CYS A 461 2.95 -4.78 -29.24
C CYS A 461 3.29 -3.70 -30.28
N GLN A 462 4.58 -3.50 -30.59
CA GLN A 462 5.00 -2.60 -31.68
C GLN A 462 4.36 -3.00 -33.01
N PHE A 463 4.39 -4.31 -33.34
CA PHE A 463 3.80 -4.81 -34.58
C PHE A 463 2.27 -4.71 -34.60
N ALA A 464 1.60 -5.03 -33.50
CA ALA A 464 0.14 -5.00 -33.39
C ALA A 464 -0.43 -3.57 -33.46
N TYR A 465 0.23 -2.61 -32.81
CA TYR A 465 -0.20 -1.21 -32.75
C TYR A 465 0.46 -0.29 -33.79
N GLY A 466 1.44 -0.78 -34.54
CA GLY A 466 2.18 0.02 -35.53
C GLY A 466 3.08 1.09 -34.90
N LEU A 467 3.61 0.84 -33.70
CA LEU A 467 4.42 1.79 -32.95
C LEU A 467 5.92 1.53 -33.17
N HIS A 468 6.62 2.45 -33.83
CA HIS A 468 8.08 2.36 -33.98
C HIS A 468 8.82 2.63 -32.65
N ASP A 469 8.25 3.44 -31.77
CA ASP A 469 8.87 3.75 -30.47
C ASP A 469 8.66 2.58 -29.49
N LYS A 470 9.79 1.99 -29.06
CA LYS A 470 9.82 0.90 -28.09
C LYS A 470 9.31 1.33 -26.71
N SER A 471 9.47 2.60 -26.33
CA SER A 471 9.03 3.11 -25.02
C SER A 471 7.50 3.16 -24.93
N LEU A 472 6.83 3.63 -25.98
CA LEU A 472 5.36 3.66 -26.08
C LEU A 472 4.77 2.25 -26.11
N ALA A 473 5.36 1.35 -26.88
CA ALA A 473 4.91 -0.05 -26.92
C ALA A 473 5.16 -0.81 -25.60
N GLY A 474 6.11 -0.35 -24.79
CA GLY A 474 6.42 -0.90 -23.47
C GLY A 474 5.38 -0.58 -22.38
N GLU A 475 4.45 0.34 -22.63
CA GLU A 475 3.40 0.73 -21.67
C GLU A 475 2.46 -0.44 -21.34
N LEU A 476 2.04 -1.21 -22.34
CA LEU A 476 1.11 -2.33 -22.16
C LEU A 476 1.71 -3.46 -21.30
N PRO A 477 2.92 -3.98 -21.62
CA PRO A 477 3.58 -4.97 -20.77
C PRO A 477 3.84 -4.45 -19.35
N LEU A 478 4.19 -3.15 -19.22
CA LEU A 478 4.37 -2.51 -17.92
C LEU A 478 3.09 -2.56 -17.08
N ARG A 479 1.92 -2.32 -17.69
CA ARG A 479 0.62 -2.43 -17.01
C ARG A 479 0.39 -3.80 -16.41
N ARG A 480 0.75 -4.88 -17.10
CA ARG A 480 0.65 -6.25 -16.57
C ARG A 480 1.57 -6.46 -15.37
N LEU A 481 2.83 -6.04 -15.46
CA LEU A 481 3.81 -6.21 -14.39
C LEU A 481 3.42 -5.43 -13.14
N LEU A 482 2.96 -4.18 -13.31
CA LEU A 482 2.49 -3.34 -12.20
C LEU A 482 1.19 -3.88 -11.59
N SER A 483 0.24 -4.34 -12.41
CA SER A 483 -0.98 -4.98 -11.91
C SER A 483 -0.67 -6.22 -11.07
N ALA A 484 0.27 -7.06 -11.51
CA ALA A 484 0.72 -8.21 -10.76
C ALA A 484 1.34 -7.80 -9.42
N ALA A 485 2.26 -6.82 -9.43
CA ALA A 485 2.93 -6.32 -8.23
C ALA A 485 1.94 -5.74 -7.21
N ILE A 486 0.97 -4.93 -7.64
CA ILE A 486 -0.07 -4.36 -6.78
C ILE A 486 -0.95 -5.46 -6.15
N LYS A 487 -1.26 -6.52 -6.91
CA LYS A 487 -2.09 -7.64 -6.44
C LYS A 487 -1.35 -8.62 -5.52
N SER A 488 -0.02 -8.64 -5.56
CA SER A 488 0.83 -9.45 -4.68
C SER A 488 1.37 -8.68 -3.47
N GLY A 489 1.45 -7.34 -3.53
CA GLY A 489 2.11 -6.54 -2.50
C GLY A 489 3.62 -6.38 -2.73
N ASP A 490 4.10 -6.58 -3.96
CA ASP A 490 5.52 -6.56 -4.31
C ASP A 490 6.03 -5.13 -4.55
N SER A 491 7.36 -4.96 -4.44
CA SER A 491 8.01 -3.66 -4.58
C SER A 491 7.89 -3.09 -5.99
N LEU A 492 7.63 -1.77 -6.07
CA LEU A 492 7.49 -1.03 -7.33
C LEU A 492 8.80 -0.35 -7.79
N ILE A 493 9.87 -0.42 -7.00
CA ILE A 493 11.14 0.30 -7.25
C ILE A 493 11.74 -0.04 -8.62
N ASN A 494 11.68 -1.31 -9.02
CA ASN A 494 12.27 -1.80 -10.28
C ASN A 494 11.56 -1.27 -11.56
N PHE A 495 10.46 -0.52 -11.40
CA PHE A 495 9.68 0.01 -12.52
C PHE A 495 9.76 1.53 -12.65
N VAL A 496 10.36 2.23 -11.68
CA VAL A 496 10.39 3.71 -11.64
C VAL A 496 11.11 4.30 -12.84
N ASP A 497 12.18 3.67 -13.30
CA ASP A 497 12.98 4.13 -14.46
C ASP A 497 12.27 3.89 -15.81
N LYS A 498 11.10 3.24 -15.82
CA LYS A 498 10.39 2.93 -17.07
C LYS A 498 9.56 4.12 -17.57
N PRO A 499 9.56 4.39 -18.88
CA PRO A 499 8.71 5.42 -19.48
C PRO A 499 7.24 5.20 -19.13
N HIS A 500 6.49 6.29 -18.89
CA HIS A 500 5.06 6.27 -18.58
C HIS A 500 4.67 5.49 -17.30
N PHE A 501 5.63 5.18 -16.42
CA PHE A 501 5.37 4.47 -15.17
C PHE A 501 4.27 5.12 -14.33
N ILE A 502 4.35 6.44 -14.10
CA ILE A 502 3.40 7.17 -13.25
C ILE A 502 1.99 7.16 -13.85
N SER A 503 1.84 7.37 -15.16
CA SER A 503 0.53 7.38 -15.83
C SER A 503 -0.14 6.00 -15.80
N VAL A 504 0.65 4.93 -15.99
CA VAL A 504 0.14 3.55 -15.90
C VAL A 504 -0.26 3.21 -14.46
N LEU A 505 0.60 3.55 -13.49
CA LEU A 505 0.34 3.33 -12.07
C LEU A 505 -0.93 4.08 -11.62
N GLU A 506 -1.10 5.32 -12.04
CA GLU A 506 -2.29 6.13 -11.77
C GLU A 506 -3.57 5.45 -12.27
N ASN A 507 -3.57 4.94 -13.50
CA ASN A 507 -4.74 4.28 -14.10
C ASN A 507 -5.05 2.94 -13.41
N LEU A 508 -4.02 2.19 -13.03
CA LEU A 508 -4.15 0.91 -12.32
C LEU A 508 -4.71 1.10 -10.91
N LEU A 509 -4.12 1.99 -10.11
CA LEU A 509 -4.63 2.32 -8.78
C LEU A 509 -6.07 2.84 -8.85
N ALA A 510 -6.44 3.47 -9.98
CA ALA A 510 -7.79 3.95 -10.18
C ALA A 510 -8.83 2.88 -10.53
N LYS A 511 -8.43 1.77 -11.17
CA LYS A 511 -9.36 0.75 -11.67
C LYS A 511 -9.34 -0.54 -10.86
N GLU A 512 -8.20 -0.92 -10.29
CA GLU A 512 -8.00 -2.26 -9.73
C GLU A 512 -8.05 -2.33 -8.20
N VAL A 513 -7.83 -1.21 -7.50
CA VAL A 513 -7.79 -1.20 -6.03
C VAL A 513 -9.21 -1.16 -5.47
N THR A 514 -9.55 -2.22 -4.76
CA THR A 514 -10.80 -2.40 -3.99
C THR A 514 -10.49 -2.45 -2.50
N THR A 515 -11.53 -2.49 -1.67
CA THR A 515 -11.40 -2.61 -0.21
C THR A 515 -10.64 -3.87 0.23
N GLU A 516 -10.76 -4.97 -0.53
CA GLU A 516 -10.11 -6.27 -0.24
C GLU A 516 -8.65 -6.34 -0.66
N SER A 517 -8.21 -5.49 -1.59
CA SER A 517 -6.83 -5.44 -2.10
C SER A 517 -6.05 -4.24 -1.56
N LEU A 518 -6.66 -3.48 -0.65
CA LEU A 518 -6.13 -2.22 -0.15
C LEU A 518 -4.80 -2.39 0.59
N ASP A 519 -4.68 -3.43 1.41
CA ASP A 519 -3.47 -3.76 2.17
C ASP A 519 -2.26 -3.98 1.25
N LYS A 520 -2.44 -4.79 0.20
CA LYS A 520 -1.41 -5.09 -0.80
C LYS A 520 -1.06 -3.87 -1.65
N ALA A 521 -2.05 -3.07 -2.02
CA ALA A 521 -1.83 -1.84 -2.76
C ALA A 521 -1.03 -0.81 -1.95
N VAL A 522 -1.38 -0.62 -0.67
CA VAL A 522 -0.65 0.26 0.26
C VAL A 522 0.77 -0.22 0.46
N LYS A 523 0.96 -1.54 0.68
CA LYS A 523 2.28 -2.14 0.83
C LYS A 523 3.17 -1.97 -0.41
N SER A 524 2.61 -2.15 -1.60
CA SER A 524 3.37 -1.96 -2.85
C SER A 524 3.75 -0.50 -3.02
N LEU A 525 2.81 0.42 -2.78
CA LEU A 525 3.00 1.85 -2.97
C LEU A 525 3.98 2.47 -1.97
N SER A 526 4.02 1.98 -0.73
CA SER A 526 4.96 2.46 0.30
C SER A 526 6.42 2.15 -0.02
N THR A 527 6.69 1.22 -0.93
CA THR A 527 8.07 0.96 -1.41
C THR A 527 8.61 2.05 -2.32
N LEU A 528 7.78 2.98 -2.81
CA LEU A 528 8.24 4.07 -3.67
C LEU A 528 8.87 5.20 -2.84
N GLU A 529 10.12 5.53 -3.16
CA GLU A 529 10.78 6.73 -2.62
C GLU A 529 10.26 7.98 -3.33
N ILE A 530 9.27 8.65 -2.75
CA ILE A 530 8.62 9.83 -3.34
C ILE A 530 9.63 10.96 -3.65
N ASN A 531 10.73 11.04 -2.89
CA ASN A 531 11.74 12.08 -3.06
C ASN A 531 12.55 11.97 -4.36
N SER A 532 12.59 10.79 -4.99
CA SER A 532 13.31 10.58 -6.25
C SER A 532 12.49 10.95 -7.50
N LEU A 533 11.20 11.31 -7.33
CA LEU A 533 10.29 11.65 -8.43
C LEU A 533 10.31 13.16 -8.77
N LEU A 534 9.84 13.51 -9.96
CA LEU A 534 9.60 14.91 -10.36
C LEU A 534 8.44 15.52 -9.55
N GLU A 535 8.45 16.83 -9.33
CA GLU A 535 7.42 17.52 -8.51
C GLU A 535 5.98 17.29 -9.03
N GLU A 536 5.77 17.25 -10.35
CA GLU A 536 4.46 16.97 -10.95
C GLU A 536 3.98 15.55 -10.60
N ASP A 537 4.88 14.56 -10.61
CA ASP A 537 4.58 13.17 -10.27
C ASP A 537 4.33 12.99 -8.77
N LYS A 538 5.01 13.76 -7.92
CA LYS A 538 4.77 13.75 -6.47
C LYS A 538 3.34 14.15 -6.15
N GLU A 539 2.81 15.18 -6.81
CA GLU A 539 1.43 15.63 -6.62
C GLU A 539 0.42 14.55 -7.06
N VAL A 540 0.69 13.86 -8.18
CA VAL A 540 -0.14 12.76 -8.66
C VAL A 540 -0.18 11.62 -7.66
N ILE A 541 0.97 11.17 -7.15
CA ILE A 541 1.08 10.10 -6.16
C ILE A 541 0.41 10.50 -4.83
N GLN A 542 0.57 11.75 -4.39
CA GLN A 542 -0.09 12.27 -3.20
C GLN A 542 -1.63 12.17 -3.31
N LYS A 543 -2.20 12.53 -4.46
CA LYS A 543 -3.64 12.35 -4.73
C LYS A 543 -4.07 10.88 -4.67
N LYS A 544 -3.18 9.93 -4.95
CA LYS A 544 -3.48 8.49 -4.80
C LYS A 544 -3.45 8.05 -3.34
N TRP A 545 -2.49 8.49 -2.53
CA TRP A 545 -2.52 8.26 -1.08
C TRP A 545 -3.82 8.79 -0.44
N ASP A 546 -4.25 9.99 -0.85
CA ASP A 546 -5.53 10.57 -0.42
C ASP A 546 -6.74 9.72 -0.81
N ARG A 547 -6.70 9.10 -2.00
CA ARG A 547 -7.74 8.18 -2.45
C ARG A 547 -7.74 6.88 -1.64
N LEU A 548 -6.57 6.31 -1.33
CA LEU A 548 -6.46 5.12 -0.49
C LEU A 548 -7.03 5.38 0.91
N ALA A 549 -6.75 6.55 1.49
CA ALA A 549 -7.36 6.99 2.75
C ALA A 549 -8.90 7.06 2.67
N ASN A 550 -9.45 7.58 1.56
CA ASN A 550 -10.90 7.61 1.36
C ASN A 550 -11.50 6.19 1.22
N ILE A 551 -10.86 5.28 0.48
CA ILE A 551 -11.32 3.88 0.37
C ILE A 551 -11.33 3.23 1.75
N ARG A 552 -10.26 3.41 2.54
CA ARG A 552 -10.17 2.91 3.91
C ARG A 552 -11.28 3.48 4.80
N SER A 553 -11.64 4.75 4.64
CA SER A 553 -12.68 5.39 5.44
C SER A 553 -14.09 4.80 5.23
N VAL A 554 -14.33 4.13 4.10
CA VAL A 554 -15.60 3.48 3.74
C VAL A 554 -15.58 1.98 4.06
N ALA A 555 -14.39 1.41 4.33
CA ALA A 555 -14.23 0.00 4.61
C ALA A 555 -14.93 -0.40 5.93
N PRO A 556 -15.66 -1.52 5.97
CA PRO A 556 -16.22 -2.03 7.22
C PRO A 556 -15.09 -2.52 8.14
N CYS A 557 -15.03 -1.99 9.36
CA CYS A 557 -14.14 -2.48 10.40
C CYS A 557 -14.89 -3.54 11.21
N ASN A 558 -14.56 -4.81 11.00
CA ASN A 558 -15.24 -5.93 11.68
C ASN A 558 -14.54 -6.36 12.97
N SER A 559 -13.34 -5.87 13.23
CA SER A 559 -12.53 -6.21 14.41
C SER A 559 -11.89 -4.96 15.03
N MET A 560 -11.68 -5.01 16.35
CA MET A 560 -10.94 -3.99 17.10
C MET A 560 -9.43 -4.25 16.96
N GLN A 561 -8.86 -3.89 15.80
CA GLN A 561 -7.44 -4.05 15.53
C GLN A 561 -6.86 -2.81 14.84
N PHE A 562 -5.67 -2.42 15.27
CA PHE A 562 -4.85 -1.41 14.61
C PHE A 562 -3.94 -2.11 13.61
N ASP A 563 -4.16 -1.88 12.30
CA ASP A 563 -3.41 -2.54 11.23
C ASP A 563 -2.32 -1.64 10.64
N GLU A 564 -1.27 -2.28 10.13
CA GLU A 564 -0.10 -1.63 9.50
C GLU A 564 -0.50 -0.82 8.26
N THR A 565 -1.60 -1.20 7.60
CA THR A 565 -2.19 -0.46 6.48
C THR A 565 -2.64 0.94 6.91
N LEU A 566 -3.34 1.07 8.04
CA LEU A 566 -3.80 2.37 8.55
C LEU A 566 -2.60 3.24 8.94
N GLU A 567 -1.61 2.66 9.62
CA GLU A 567 -0.36 3.34 9.99
C GLU A 567 0.35 3.91 8.76
N THR A 568 0.56 3.08 7.73
CA THR A 568 1.23 3.49 6.49
C THR A 568 0.49 4.63 5.80
N ILE A 569 -0.85 4.57 5.74
CA ILE A 569 -1.65 5.64 5.14
C ILE A 569 -1.52 6.95 5.94
N ILE A 570 -1.44 6.89 7.28
CA ILE A 570 -1.29 8.08 8.13
C ILE A 570 0.00 8.84 7.79
N TYR A 571 1.11 8.14 7.59
CA TYR A 571 2.38 8.79 7.22
C TYR A 571 2.34 9.48 5.85
N HIS A 572 1.66 8.87 4.87
CA HIS A 572 1.72 9.33 3.48
C HIS A 572 0.56 10.23 3.01
N ALA A 573 -0.66 10.07 3.51
CA ALA A 573 -1.82 10.86 3.06
C ALA A 573 -1.81 12.31 3.59
N THR A 574 -2.62 13.19 3.01
CA THR A 574 -2.77 14.58 3.48
C THR A 574 -3.56 14.66 4.79
N ASP A 575 -3.28 15.69 5.58
CA ASP A 575 -3.86 15.91 6.92
C ASP A 575 -5.40 15.86 6.93
N LEU A 576 -6.05 16.48 5.93
CA LEU A 576 -7.50 16.46 5.80
C LEU A 576 -8.05 15.04 5.61
N ARG A 577 -7.36 14.22 4.83
CA ARG A 577 -7.78 12.85 4.51
C ARG A 577 -7.48 11.89 5.64
N VAL A 578 -6.33 12.04 6.30
CA VAL A 578 -5.99 11.34 7.54
C VAL A 578 -7.05 11.61 8.60
N ARG A 579 -7.39 12.88 8.87
CA ARG A 579 -8.43 13.26 9.85
C ARG A 579 -9.76 12.54 9.57
N ASN A 580 -10.25 12.61 8.33
CA ASN A 580 -11.52 11.99 7.96
C ASN A 580 -11.49 10.46 8.07
N MET A 581 -10.40 9.83 7.63
CA MET A 581 -10.21 8.39 7.75
C MET A 581 -10.20 7.94 9.21
N CYS A 582 -9.41 8.61 10.07
CA CYS A 582 -9.32 8.27 11.48
C CYS A 582 -10.68 8.49 12.19
N ILE A 583 -11.46 9.51 11.83
CA ILE A 583 -12.81 9.73 12.37
C ILE A 583 -13.76 8.57 12.01
N SER A 584 -13.70 8.09 10.77
CA SER A 584 -14.48 6.93 10.34
C SER A 584 -14.02 5.64 11.02
N TYR A 585 -12.71 5.45 11.17
CA TYR A 585 -12.11 4.30 11.85
C TYR A 585 -12.51 4.22 13.33
N VAL A 586 -12.38 5.33 14.08
CA VAL A 586 -12.84 5.40 15.48
C VAL A 586 -14.35 5.11 15.58
N LYS A 587 -15.16 5.68 14.70
CA LYS A 587 -16.61 5.39 14.64
C LYS A 587 -16.91 3.91 14.36
N ALA A 588 -16.10 3.26 13.55
CA ALA A 588 -16.29 1.84 13.23
C ALA A 588 -15.91 0.95 14.42
N ILE A 589 -14.76 1.21 15.06
CA ILE A 589 -14.35 0.49 16.28
C ILE A 589 -15.38 0.64 17.41
N GLN A 590 -15.93 1.84 17.59
CA GLN A 590 -16.95 2.10 18.61
C GLN A 590 -18.26 1.31 18.41
N LYS A 591 -18.51 0.77 17.20
CA LYS A 591 -19.65 -0.11 16.90
C LYS A 591 -19.31 -1.59 17.07
N CYS A 592 -18.04 -1.95 17.15
CA CYS A 592 -17.61 -3.32 17.38
C CYS A 592 -17.95 -3.75 18.81
N LYS A 593 -18.14 -5.05 19.03
CA LYS A 593 -18.28 -5.61 20.37
C LYS A 593 -16.92 -5.54 21.09
N PHE A 594 -16.89 -4.95 22.28
CA PHE A 594 -15.69 -4.89 23.12
C PHE A 594 -15.38 -6.28 23.71
N GLU A 595 -14.15 -6.76 23.53
CA GLU A 595 -13.67 -7.97 24.22
C GLU A 595 -13.21 -7.62 25.64
N THR A 596 -12.37 -6.59 25.76
CA THR A 596 -11.89 -6.03 27.03
C THR A 596 -11.68 -4.52 26.89
N GLY A 597 -11.75 -3.78 27.99
CA GLY A 597 -11.48 -2.35 28.03
C GLY A 597 -10.02 -2.00 27.75
N SER A 598 -9.10 -2.84 28.20
CA SER A 598 -7.66 -2.66 27.98
C SER A 598 -7.26 -2.82 26.51
N ALA A 599 -7.90 -3.75 25.78
CA ALA A 599 -7.69 -3.89 24.33
C ALA A 599 -8.15 -2.63 23.58
N TYR A 600 -9.26 -2.03 24.00
CA TYR A 600 -9.74 -0.78 23.42
C TYR A 600 -8.75 0.37 23.64
N PHE A 601 -8.23 0.51 24.87
CA PHE A 601 -7.18 1.48 25.17
C PHE A 601 -5.95 1.28 24.28
N ASN A 602 -5.45 0.04 24.16
CA ASN A 602 -4.26 -0.26 23.38
C ASN A 602 -4.39 0.15 21.90
N VAL A 603 -5.57 -0.10 21.29
CA VAL A 603 -5.84 0.30 19.90
C VAL A 603 -5.87 1.82 19.75
N LEU A 604 -6.54 2.52 20.67
CA LEU A 604 -6.60 4.00 20.63
C LEU A 604 -5.26 4.64 20.94
N ASN A 605 -4.48 4.08 21.87
CA ASN A 605 -3.15 4.59 22.22
C ASN A 605 -2.16 4.41 21.06
N LYS A 606 -2.24 3.29 20.31
CA LYS A 606 -1.48 3.12 19.06
C LYS A 606 -1.86 4.16 18.02
N LEU A 607 -3.15 4.43 17.83
CA LEU A 607 -3.61 5.49 16.92
C LEU A 607 -3.09 6.87 17.34
N LYS A 608 -3.17 7.20 18.64
CA LYS A 608 -2.65 8.45 19.18
C LYS A 608 -1.15 8.59 18.92
N THR A 609 -0.38 7.56 19.28
CA THR A 609 1.09 7.53 19.11
C THR A 609 1.47 7.71 17.63
N CYS A 610 0.80 6.99 16.73
CA CYS A 610 1.03 7.10 15.29
C CYS A 610 0.72 8.51 14.76
N LEU A 611 -0.35 9.16 15.21
CA LEU A 611 -0.66 10.55 14.83
C LEU A 611 0.41 11.53 15.32
N GLU A 612 0.89 11.37 16.56
CA GLU A 612 1.94 12.21 17.15
C GLU A 612 3.30 12.02 16.44
N GLU A 613 3.65 10.79 16.07
CA GLU A 613 4.91 10.46 15.38
C GLU A 613 4.88 10.82 13.88
N SER A 614 3.70 10.87 13.26
CA SER A 614 3.55 11.15 11.83
C SER A 614 3.93 12.56 11.39
N GLY A 615 4.07 13.51 12.32
CA GLY A 615 4.36 14.92 12.04
C GLY A 615 3.21 15.68 11.36
N LYS A 616 2.00 15.10 11.31
CA LYS A 616 0.79 15.72 10.75
C LYS A 616 0.19 16.74 11.73
N GLU A 617 -0.55 17.74 11.25
CA GLU A 617 -1.24 18.70 12.14
C GLU A 617 -2.52 18.13 12.80
N VAL A 618 -2.85 16.86 12.53
CA VAL A 618 -4.06 16.20 13.04
C VAL A 618 -3.86 15.74 14.48
N LYS A 619 -4.54 16.39 15.42
CA LYS A 619 -4.53 16.01 16.85
C LYS A 619 -5.49 14.86 17.14
N PHE A 620 -5.16 14.01 18.11
CA PHE A 620 -6.03 12.90 18.52
C PHE A 620 -7.40 13.38 19.03
N GLU A 621 -7.45 14.54 19.67
CA GLU A 621 -8.67 15.15 20.22
C GLU A 621 -9.70 15.52 19.14
N ASP A 622 -9.25 15.80 17.91
CA ASP A 622 -10.08 16.10 16.74
C ASP A 622 -10.82 14.86 16.22
N VAL A 623 -10.25 13.68 16.50
CA VAL A 623 -10.69 12.39 15.95
C VAL A 623 -11.57 11.64 16.94
N ILE A 624 -11.20 11.67 18.22
CA ILE A 624 -11.86 10.89 19.27
C ILE A 624 -13.23 11.45 19.66
N ARG A 625 -14.21 10.54 19.81
CA ARG A 625 -15.60 10.85 20.14
C ARG A 625 -16.00 10.25 21.50
N PRO A 626 -16.86 10.95 22.26
CA PRO A 626 -17.36 10.41 23.52
C PRO A 626 -18.10 9.08 23.35
N ILE A 627 -17.85 8.13 24.26
CA ILE A 627 -18.54 6.84 24.31
C ILE A 627 -18.80 6.42 25.76
N ILE A 628 -20.00 5.89 26.00
CA ILE A 628 -20.37 5.29 27.29
C ILE A 628 -20.07 3.79 27.21
N LEU A 629 -19.21 3.30 28.09
CA LEU A 629 -18.82 1.90 28.20
C LEU A 629 -19.58 1.20 29.35
N GLU A 630 -19.73 -0.12 29.24
CA GLU A 630 -20.17 -0.93 30.38
C GLU A 630 -19.13 -0.86 31.52
N PRO A 631 -19.55 -0.87 32.80
CA PRO A 631 -18.65 -0.69 33.95
C PRO A 631 -17.42 -1.59 33.95
N LYS A 632 -17.58 -2.88 33.56
CA LYS A 632 -16.46 -3.82 33.43
C LYS A 632 -15.38 -3.32 32.47
N HIS A 633 -15.76 -2.96 31.25
CA HIS A 633 -14.82 -2.47 30.24
C HIS A 633 -14.27 -1.09 30.61
N PHE A 634 -15.06 -0.26 31.30
CA PHE A 634 -14.58 1.04 31.78
C PHE A 634 -13.47 0.87 32.82
N VAL A 635 -13.65 -0.01 33.82
CA VAL A 635 -12.63 -0.30 34.84
C VAL A 635 -11.34 -0.81 34.20
N GLU A 636 -11.44 -1.80 33.31
CA GLU A 636 -10.27 -2.35 32.59
C GLU A 636 -9.55 -1.28 31.74
N PHE A 637 -10.28 -0.34 31.15
CA PHE A 637 -9.72 0.76 30.38
C PHE A 637 -8.99 1.75 31.27
N VAL A 638 -9.62 2.22 32.34
CA VAL A 638 -9.03 3.23 33.24
C VAL A 638 -7.77 2.70 33.90
N VAL A 639 -7.74 1.45 34.33
CA VAL A 639 -6.54 0.80 34.87
C VAL A 639 -5.42 0.74 33.82
N ALA A 640 -5.73 0.46 32.55
CA ALA A 640 -4.72 0.44 31.49
C ALA A 640 -4.22 1.84 31.10
N ALA A 641 -5.10 2.84 31.11
CA ALA A 641 -4.80 4.22 30.71
C ALA A 641 -4.18 5.07 31.84
N GLY A 642 -4.34 4.67 33.09
CA GLY A 642 -3.90 5.42 34.26
C GLY A 642 -4.55 6.81 34.32
N LYS A 643 -3.79 7.81 34.82
CA LYS A 643 -4.27 9.21 34.98
C LYS A 643 -4.65 9.91 33.66
N SER A 644 -4.34 9.32 32.51
CA SER A 644 -4.58 9.91 31.18
C SER A 644 -5.89 9.44 30.53
N TYR A 645 -6.72 8.65 31.22
CA TYR A 645 -7.95 8.08 30.64
C TYR A 645 -8.92 9.15 30.12
N ASN A 646 -8.98 10.32 30.78
CA ASN A 646 -9.85 11.43 30.41
C ASN A 646 -9.61 11.98 28.99
N ILE A 647 -8.39 11.81 28.44
CA ILE A 647 -8.06 12.22 27.05
C ILE A 647 -8.89 11.43 26.03
N TYR A 648 -9.27 10.19 26.36
CA TYR A 648 -9.96 9.27 25.45
C TYR A 648 -11.48 9.46 25.41
N LYS A 649 -12.02 10.45 26.15
CA LYS A 649 -13.45 10.81 26.21
C LYS A 649 -14.37 9.62 26.50
N ILE A 650 -13.92 8.66 27.29
CA ILE A 650 -14.75 7.52 27.72
C ILE A 650 -15.49 7.87 29.01
N SER A 651 -16.70 7.31 29.19
CA SER A 651 -17.45 7.44 30.44
C SER A 651 -18.22 6.16 30.76
N ALA A 652 -18.75 6.07 31.98
CA ALA A 652 -19.63 5.01 32.45
C ALA A 652 -20.78 5.64 33.25
N THR A 653 -21.93 4.97 33.33
CA THR A 653 -23.03 5.50 34.14
C THR A 653 -22.74 5.33 35.61
N ASN A 654 -22.88 6.41 36.39
CA ASN A 654 -22.41 6.46 37.78
C ASN A 654 -23.05 5.38 38.68
N GLU A 655 -24.36 5.16 38.54
CA GLU A 655 -25.08 4.14 39.32
C GLU A 655 -24.55 2.72 39.06
N SER A 656 -24.47 2.32 37.78
CA SER A 656 -23.98 0.98 37.43
C SER A 656 -22.48 0.79 37.73
N LEU A 657 -21.70 1.87 37.67
CA LEU A 657 -20.29 1.85 38.04
C LEU A 657 -20.12 1.59 39.54
N ASN A 658 -20.84 2.31 40.39
CA ASN A 658 -20.81 2.12 41.84
C ASN A 658 -21.20 0.69 42.24
N GLU A 659 -22.27 0.14 41.64
CA GLU A 659 -22.69 -1.25 41.87
C GLU A 659 -21.63 -2.28 41.44
N TYR A 660 -21.05 -2.09 40.25
CA TYR A 660 -20.04 -3.00 39.73
C TYR A 660 -18.76 -2.97 40.56
N VAL A 661 -18.25 -1.78 40.87
CA VAL A 661 -17.02 -1.59 41.67
C VAL A 661 -17.19 -2.21 43.05
N PHE A 662 -18.35 -2.00 43.69
CA PHE A 662 -18.66 -2.64 44.96
C PHE A 662 -18.63 -4.17 44.88
N SER A 663 -19.28 -4.76 43.87
CA SER A 663 -19.28 -6.22 43.67
C SER A 663 -17.87 -6.79 43.45
N GLU A 664 -17.00 -6.07 42.74
CA GLU A 664 -15.61 -6.48 42.52
C GLU A 664 -14.75 -6.33 43.78
N ILE A 665 -15.03 -5.34 44.63
CA ILE A 665 -14.41 -5.21 45.96
C ILE A 665 -14.82 -6.38 46.86
N GLU A 666 -16.09 -6.79 46.88
CA GLU A 666 -16.55 -7.98 47.63
C GLU A 666 -15.86 -9.27 47.15
N LYS A 667 -15.63 -9.39 45.84
CA LYS A 667 -14.93 -10.53 45.25
C LYS A 667 -13.43 -10.54 45.52
N GLY A 668 -12.84 -9.41 45.92
CA GLY A 668 -11.40 -9.25 46.07
C GLY A 668 -10.66 -9.22 44.74
N THR A 669 -11.28 -8.68 43.68
CA THR A 669 -10.68 -8.64 42.35
C THR A 669 -9.41 -7.77 42.34
N GLU A 670 -8.34 -8.27 41.72
CA GLU A 670 -7.09 -7.51 41.62
C GLU A 670 -7.26 -6.20 40.85
N LYS A 671 -6.52 -5.15 41.27
CA LYS A 671 -6.47 -3.81 40.65
C LYS A 671 -7.75 -2.97 40.75
N ILE A 672 -8.80 -3.42 41.43
CA ILE A 672 -9.97 -2.58 41.69
C ILE A 672 -9.66 -1.41 42.62
N ASP A 673 -8.71 -1.60 43.54
CA ASP A 673 -8.11 -0.58 44.39
C ASP A 673 -7.40 0.50 43.57
N GLU A 674 -6.65 0.09 42.54
CA GLU A 674 -6.01 1.00 41.58
C GLU A 674 -7.02 1.83 40.80
N PHE A 675 -8.10 1.18 40.33
CA PHE A 675 -9.18 1.87 39.63
C PHE A 675 -9.78 2.99 40.50
N VAL A 676 -10.13 2.68 41.76
CA VAL A 676 -10.70 3.67 42.68
C VAL A 676 -9.74 4.82 42.94
N GLU A 677 -8.44 4.55 43.11
CA GLU A 677 -7.41 5.59 43.26
C GLU A 677 -7.30 6.51 42.03
N LEU A 678 -7.61 6.02 40.84
CA LEU A 678 -7.60 6.84 39.63
C LEU A 678 -8.84 7.73 39.51
N ILE A 679 -9.99 7.30 40.04
CA ILE A 679 -11.27 7.99 39.84
C ILE A 679 -11.75 8.81 41.05
N TYR A 680 -11.27 8.55 42.28
CA TYR A 680 -11.84 9.17 43.49
C TYR A 680 -11.69 10.70 43.57
N LYS A 681 -10.77 11.26 42.78
CA LYS A 681 -10.55 12.72 42.63
C LYS A 681 -11.25 13.32 41.41
N ASP A 682 -11.96 12.51 40.64
CA ASP A 682 -12.67 12.96 39.46
C ASP A 682 -14.08 13.39 39.83
N ASP A 683 -14.33 14.70 39.84
CA ASP A 683 -15.62 15.32 40.18
C ASP A 683 -16.78 14.88 39.25
N THR A 684 -16.49 14.18 38.15
CA THR A 684 -17.52 13.64 37.25
C THR A 684 -18.25 12.43 37.81
N TYR A 685 -17.69 11.74 38.81
CA TYR A 685 -18.26 10.53 39.41
C TYR A 685 -18.58 10.74 40.90
N ASP A 686 -19.86 10.59 41.26
CA ASP A 686 -20.30 10.61 42.66
C ASP A 686 -20.18 9.20 43.27
N LEU A 687 -19.23 9.05 44.20
CA LEU A 687 -18.93 7.79 44.89
C LEU A 687 -19.59 7.67 46.29
N SER A 688 -20.56 8.52 46.60
CA SER A 688 -21.26 8.53 47.89
C SER A 688 -21.99 7.21 48.20
N ASP A 689 -22.57 6.57 47.18
CA ASP A 689 -23.21 5.25 47.31
C ASP A 689 -22.19 4.16 47.64
N LEU A 690 -21.06 4.12 46.92
CA LEU A 690 -19.95 3.20 47.21
C LEU A 690 -19.41 3.40 48.64
N ARG A 691 -19.22 4.66 49.08
CA ARG A 691 -18.79 4.98 50.46
C ARG A 691 -19.75 4.40 51.50
N THR A 692 -21.06 4.54 51.27
CA THR A 692 -22.10 4.02 52.17
C THR A 692 -22.08 2.49 52.22
N LYS A 693 -21.97 1.83 51.07
CA LYS A 693 -21.89 0.37 50.97
C LYS A 693 -20.62 -0.20 51.62
N ILE A 694 -19.46 0.41 51.39
CA ILE A 694 -18.19 0.04 52.04
C ILE A 694 -18.27 0.23 53.56
N SER A 695 -18.87 1.33 54.02
CA SER A 695 -19.08 1.58 55.45
C SER A 695 -19.95 0.50 56.10
N ASN A 696 -20.96 -0.01 55.39
CA ASN A 696 -21.82 -1.09 55.89
C ASN A 696 -21.08 -2.44 55.95
N ILE A 697 -20.25 -2.77 54.95
CA ILE A 697 -19.40 -3.96 54.99
C ILE A 697 -18.43 -3.93 56.18
N ILE A 698 -17.77 -2.79 56.42
CA ILE A 698 -16.84 -2.63 57.54
C ILE A 698 -17.54 -2.85 58.89
N LYS A 699 -18.78 -2.36 59.03
CA LYS A 699 -19.58 -2.54 60.27
C LYS A 699 -20.08 -3.98 60.44
N ALA A 700 -20.36 -4.69 59.35
CA ALA A 700 -20.87 -6.05 59.38
C ALA A 700 -19.76 -7.09 59.58
N GLU A 701 -18.58 -6.88 58.99
CA GLU A 701 -17.41 -7.79 59.03
C GLU A 701 -17.71 -9.22 58.49
N THR A 702 -18.70 -9.37 57.61
CA THR A 702 -19.11 -10.65 57.02
C THR A 702 -18.61 -10.83 55.59
N ASP A 703 -18.13 -12.03 55.26
CA ASP A 703 -17.76 -12.47 53.89
C ASP A 703 -16.72 -11.60 53.15
N ILE A 704 -15.85 -10.91 53.88
CA ILE A 704 -14.78 -10.07 53.30
C ILE A 704 -13.60 -10.92 52.85
N LYS A 705 -13.41 -11.02 51.53
CA LYS A 705 -12.29 -11.79 50.95
C LYS A 705 -10.94 -11.11 51.08
N GLU A 706 -10.87 -9.81 50.77
CA GLU A 706 -9.63 -9.02 50.76
C GLU A 706 -9.80 -7.73 51.60
N PRO A 707 -9.59 -7.80 52.94
CA PRO A 707 -9.78 -6.66 53.83
C PRO A 707 -8.95 -5.42 53.48
N ARG A 708 -7.75 -5.62 52.91
CA ARG A 708 -6.86 -4.52 52.46
C ARG A 708 -7.55 -3.59 51.45
N ILE A 709 -8.31 -4.14 50.50
CA ILE A 709 -8.96 -3.36 49.43
C ILE A 709 -10.05 -2.49 50.06
N VAL A 710 -10.85 -3.10 50.94
CA VAL A 710 -11.92 -2.40 51.66
C VAL A 710 -11.37 -1.26 52.51
N SER A 711 -10.29 -1.50 53.27
CA SER A 711 -9.63 -0.45 54.07
C SER A 711 -9.09 0.69 53.22
N TYR A 712 -8.38 0.37 52.14
CA TYR A 712 -7.79 1.36 51.22
C TYR A 712 -8.85 2.24 50.57
N VAL A 713 -9.90 1.62 50.00
CA VAL A 713 -11.01 2.33 49.37
C VAL A 713 -11.75 3.19 50.39
N ASN A 714 -11.98 2.68 51.60
CA ASN A 714 -12.60 3.46 52.67
C ASN A 714 -11.77 4.69 53.07
N ARG A 715 -10.44 4.58 53.13
CA ARG A 715 -9.55 5.73 53.34
C ARG A 715 -9.65 6.75 52.20
N LEU A 716 -9.65 6.29 50.95
CA LEU A 716 -9.73 7.18 49.78
C LEU A 716 -11.05 7.95 49.72
N LEU A 717 -12.15 7.30 50.11
CA LEU A 717 -13.50 7.90 50.13
C LEU A 717 -13.81 8.66 51.43
N ASP A 718 -12.84 8.75 52.36
CA ASP A 718 -13.03 9.49 53.61
C ASP A 718 -12.76 10.98 53.41
N GLU A 719 -13.84 11.76 53.45
CA GLU A 719 -13.82 13.24 53.36
C GLU A 719 -13.52 13.93 54.70
N GLY A 720 -13.29 13.18 55.78
CA GLY A 720 -13.01 13.75 57.09
C GLY A 720 -11.55 14.19 57.25
N ASP A 721 -11.30 15.30 57.92
CA ASP A 721 -9.92 15.76 58.23
C ASP A 721 -9.30 15.06 59.45
N GLY A 722 -10.06 14.19 60.13
CA GLY A 722 -9.65 13.52 61.37
C GLY A 722 -9.51 12.01 61.26
N ILE A 723 -9.48 11.35 62.42
CA ILE A 723 -9.42 9.89 62.50
C ILE A 723 -10.70 9.28 61.92
N ILE A 724 -10.52 8.31 61.03
CA ILE A 724 -11.59 7.55 60.40
C ILE A 724 -12.37 6.79 61.47
N THR A 725 -13.65 7.10 61.60
CA THR A 725 -14.56 6.46 62.57
C THR A 725 -15.04 5.09 62.09
N THR A 726 -15.17 4.90 60.78
CA THR A 726 -15.59 3.65 60.16
C THR A 726 -14.36 2.79 59.84
N ARG A 727 -13.90 2.00 60.81
CA ARG A 727 -12.80 1.02 60.64
C ARG A 727 -13.17 -0.33 61.25
N PHE A 728 -12.42 -1.36 60.87
CA PHE A 728 -12.60 -2.71 61.40
C PHE A 728 -12.33 -2.78 62.91
N THR A 729 -12.93 -3.76 63.57
CA THR A 729 -12.73 -4.04 64.99
C THR A 729 -11.32 -4.56 65.26
N SER A 730 -10.81 -4.28 66.46
CA SER A 730 -9.49 -4.76 66.90
C SER A 730 -9.34 -6.28 66.82
N ASN A 731 -10.42 -7.03 67.09
CA ASN A 731 -10.44 -8.48 66.94
C ASN A 731 -10.25 -8.91 65.48
N PHE A 732 -10.97 -8.28 64.54
CA PHE A 732 -10.88 -8.59 63.11
C PHE A 732 -9.50 -8.24 62.55
N ILE A 733 -8.95 -7.09 62.92
CA ILE A 733 -7.60 -6.65 62.51
C ILE A 733 -6.53 -7.61 63.01
N THR A 734 -6.58 -8.01 64.28
CA THR A 734 -5.61 -8.95 64.87
C THR A 734 -5.61 -10.28 64.11
N GLN A 735 -6.79 -10.83 63.81
CA GLN A 735 -6.91 -12.08 63.03
C GLN A 735 -6.43 -11.93 61.58
N THR A 736 -6.62 -10.76 60.99
CA THR A 736 -6.20 -10.46 59.61
C THR A 736 -4.69 -10.33 59.51
N ILE A 737 -4.06 -9.60 60.43
CA ILE A 737 -2.60 -9.36 60.43
C ILE A 737 -1.82 -10.65 60.67
N GLN A 738 -2.32 -11.57 61.49
CA GLN A 738 -1.70 -12.88 61.68
C GLN A 738 -1.56 -13.69 60.38
N LYS A 739 -2.37 -13.39 59.36
CA LYS A 739 -2.30 -14.03 58.04
C LYS A 739 -1.36 -13.32 57.07
N ILE A 740 -0.87 -12.12 57.41
CA ILE A 740 0.01 -11.31 56.58
C ILE A 740 1.45 -11.49 57.07
N ASP A 741 2.31 -12.02 56.20
CA ASP A 741 3.75 -12.03 56.47
C ASP A 741 4.33 -10.62 56.27
N ALA A 742 4.55 -9.91 57.38
CA ALA A 742 5.11 -8.56 57.42
C ALA A 742 6.59 -8.46 56.98
N THR A 743 7.26 -9.60 56.77
CA THR A 743 8.66 -9.65 56.28
C THR A 743 8.74 -9.79 54.76
N SER A 744 7.69 -10.34 54.13
CA SER A 744 7.64 -10.64 52.69
C SER A 744 7.29 -9.42 51.84
N THR A 745 8.20 -9.04 50.95
CA THR A 745 8.03 -7.92 50.01
C THR A 745 6.77 -8.08 49.13
N ALA A 746 6.47 -9.29 48.66
CA ALA A 746 5.32 -9.54 47.79
C ALA A 746 3.96 -9.31 48.48
N ASN A 747 3.88 -9.49 49.81
CA ASN A 747 2.64 -9.25 50.56
C ASN A 747 2.47 -7.77 50.90
N ILE A 748 3.54 -7.10 51.31
CA ILE A 748 3.51 -5.68 51.70
C ILE A 748 3.42 -4.73 50.50
N GLU A 749 3.78 -5.16 49.29
CA GLU A 749 3.61 -4.38 48.06
C GLU A 749 2.14 -4.15 47.68
N LYS A 750 1.22 -4.99 48.15
CA LYS A 750 -0.21 -4.83 47.87
C LYS A 750 -0.76 -3.55 48.54
N ARG A 751 -1.55 -2.76 47.80
CA ARG A 751 -2.23 -1.56 48.32
C ARG A 751 -3.21 -1.92 49.43
N GLY A 752 -3.30 -1.07 50.45
CA GLY A 752 -4.21 -1.25 51.58
C GLY A 752 -3.65 -2.04 52.77
N VAL A 753 -2.47 -2.64 52.64
CA VAL A 753 -1.81 -3.32 53.77
C VAL A 753 -1.33 -2.29 54.80
N GLU A 754 -0.92 -1.11 54.34
CA GLU A 754 -0.55 0.02 55.19
C GLU A 754 -1.69 0.47 56.11
N ASP A 755 -2.93 0.41 55.62
CA ASP A 755 -4.14 0.76 56.39
C ASP A 755 -4.38 -0.26 57.51
N LEU A 756 -4.28 -1.55 57.20
CA LEU A 756 -4.43 -2.61 58.20
C LEU A 756 -3.36 -2.50 59.29
N PHE A 757 -2.12 -2.24 58.90
CA PHE A 757 -1.02 -2.04 59.85
C PHE A 757 -1.24 -0.78 60.69
N ALA A 758 -1.62 0.35 60.09
CA ALA A 758 -1.95 1.55 60.83
C ALA A 758 -3.11 1.34 61.82
N MET A 759 -4.16 0.61 61.43
CA MET A 759 -5.28 0.25 62.33
C MET A 759 -4.81 -0.60 63.52
N SER A 760 -3.89 -1.55 63.31
CA SER A 760 -3.31 -2.36 64.40
C SER A 760 -2.50 -1.54 65.39
N LEU A 761 -1.68 -0.62 64.87
CA LEU A 761 -0.93 0.33 65.69
C LEU A 761 -1.88 1.25 66.46
N ALA A 762 -3.01 1.64 65.87
CA ALA A 762 -4.05 2.40 66.56
C ALA A 762 -4.71 1.61 67.70
N ASP A 763 -4.81 0.29 67.58
CA ASP A 763 -5.38 -0.59 68.60
C ASP A 763 -4.38 -0.98 69.70
N GLY A 764 -3.15 -0.48 69.66
CA GLY A 764 -2.11 -0.79 70.65
C GLY A 764 -1.31 -2.05 70.33
N HIS A 765 -1.46 -2.64 69.15
CA HIS A 765 -0.77 -3.86 68.74
C HIS A 765 0.38 -3.56 67.78
N ASP A 766 1.62 -3.65 68.30
CA ASP A 766 2.85 -3.48 67.51
C ASP A 766 3.11 -4.67 66.58
N ILE A 767 3.79 -4.41 65.47
CA ILE A 767 4.17 -5.41 64.46
C ILE A 767 5.68 -5.59 64.52
N ALA A 768 6.12 -6.76 64.99
CA ALA A 768 7.54 -7.09 65.12
C ALA A 768 8.15 -7.55 63.78
N ASN A 769 9.42 -7.24 63.56
CA ASN A 769 10.20 -7.59 62.37
C ASN A 769 9.57 -7.11 61.06
N ILE A 770 8.91 -5.96 61.07
CA ILE A 770 8.31 -5.39 59.87
C ILE A 770 9.41 -5.02 58.86
N ASN A 771 9.15 -5.21 57.57
CA ASN A 771 10.06 -4.78 56.52
C ASN A 771 10.02 -3.25 56.39
N ASP A 772 11.18 -2.58 56.52
CA ASP A 772 11.31 -1.12 56.48
C ASP A 772 10.71 -0.48 55.20
N THR A 773 10.57 -1.21 54.09
CA THR A 773 10.04 -0.66 52.82
C THR A 773 8.57 -0.25 52.88
N ILE A 774 7.76 -0.78 53.80
CA ILE A 774 6.35 -0.38 53.94
C ILE A 774 6.16 0.86 54.84
N ILE A 775 7.17 1.23 55.64
CA ILE A 775 7.09 2.32 56.62
C ILE A 775 6.68 3.65 55.97
N PRO A 776 7.22 4.07 54.80
CA PRO A 776 6.76 5.28 54.12
C PRO A 776 5.25 5.28 53.84
N ARG A 777 4.69 4.15 53.38
CA ARG A 777 3.26 4.04 53.05
C ARG A 777 2.38 4.06 54.29
N ILE A 778 2.83 3.47 55.40
CA ILE A 778 2.15 3.60 56.70
C ILE A 778 2.22 5.06 57.16
N ALA A 779 3.36 5.71 56.97
CA ALA A 779 3.55 7.10 57.35
C ALA A 779 2.64 8.07 56.57
N ASP A 780 2.28 7.74 55.34
CA ASP A 780 1.32 8.52 54.54
C ASP A 780 -0.12 8.45 55.06
N CYS A 781 -0.46 7.42 55.86
CA CYS A 781 -1.84 7.18 56.28
C CYS A 781 -2.09 7.03 57.78
N PHE A 782 -1.05 6.91 58.62
CA PHE A 782 -1.25 6.57 60.03
C PHE A 782 -2.13 7.60 60.75
N GLU A 783 -2.06 8.88 60.40
CA GLU A 783 -2.87 9.94 61.04
C GLU A 783 -4.38 9.80 60.78
N LYS A 784 -4.76 9.05 59.74
CA LYS A 784 -6.17 8.69 59.51
C LYS A 784 -6.69 7.66 60.50
N TYR A 785 -5.81 6.99 61.25
CA TYR A 785 -6.18 5.94 62.21
C TYR A 785 -5.68 6.20 63.63
N LEU A 786 -4.56 6.91 63.78
CA LEU A 786 -3.79 7.04 64.99
C LEU A 786 -3.30 8.48 65.20
N ASP A 787 -3.47 9.01 66.41
CA ASP A 787 -2.89 10.31 66.78
C ASP A 787 -1.36 10.22 66.94
N TYR A 788 -0.63 11.19 66.38
CA TYR A 788 0.83 11.20 66.44
C TYR A 788 1.37 11.29 67.89
N SER A 789 0.66 11.94 68.80
CA SER A 789 1.04 11.99 70.23
C SER A 789 0.96 10.62 70.89
N PHE A 790 0.01 9.78 70.48
CA PHE A 790 -0.03 8.40 70.93
C PHE A 790 1.15 7.62 70.35
N LEU A 791 1.41 7.74 69.04
CA LEU A 791 2.51 7.05 68.39
C LEU A 791 3.86 7.36 69.06
N LEU A 792 4.12 8.64 69.37
CA LEU A 792 5.38 9.08 69.98
C LEU A 792 5.63 8.47 71.36
N LYS A 793 4.56 8.09 72.08
CA LYS A 793 4.63 7.42 73.38
C LYS A 793 4.96 5.92 73.25
N GLN A 794 4.86 5.34 72.05
CA GLN A 794 5.14 3.94 71.78
C GLN A 794 6.56 3.75 71.22
N TYR A 795 7.51 3.35 72.06
CA TYR A 795 8.91 3.22 71.64
C TYR A 795 9.19 2.02 70.73
N GLY A 796 8.47 0.91 70.93
CA GLY A 796 8.65 -0.33 70.17
C GLY A 796 10.01 -1.03 70.38
N ASN A 797 10.17 -2.19 69.75
CA ASN A 797 11.43 -2.93 69.66
C ASN A 797 12.25 -2.47 68.44
N GLN A 798 13.51 -2.89 68.34
CA GLN A 798 14.44 -2.39 67.31
C GLN A 798 13.94 -2.52 65.86
N ALA A 799 13.24 -3.61 65.53
CA ALA A 799 12.68 -3.89 64.21
C ALA A 799 11.14 -3.85 64.20
N SER A 800 10.52 -3.09 65.10
CA SER A 800 9.06 -3.01 65.16
C SER A 800 8.50 -1.77 64.46
N ALA A 801 7.24 -1.86 64.04
CA ALA A 801 6.55 -0.80 63.32
C ALA A 801 6.46 0.49 64.12
N TYR A 802 6.17 0.46 65.43
CA TYR A 802 6.15 1.67 66.25
C TYR A 802 7.47 2.44 66.22
N ARG A 803 8.60 1.72 66.36
CA ARG A 803 9.92 2.36 66.38
C ARG A 803 10.26 2.96 65.03
N LEU A 804 10.14 2.15 63.97
CA LEU A 804 10.54 2.56 62.63
C LEU A 804 9.66 3.68 62.09
N LEU A 805 8.35 3.64 62.37
CA LEU A 805 7.42 4.69 62.00
C LEU A 805 7.71 6.01 62.74
N ASN A 806 8.00 5.97 64.05
CA ASN A 806 8.42 7.16 64.80
C ASN A 806 9.69 7.79 64.24
N ILE A 807 10.72 6.97 63.98
CA ILE A 807 11.98 7.43 63.37
C ILE A 807 11.71 8.08 62.01
N TYR A 808 10.91 7.42 61.16
CA TYR A 808 10.56 7.93 59.84
C TYR A 808 9.77 9.24 59.91
N ALA A 809 8.77 9.31 60.80
CA ALA A 809 7.94 10.50 61.00
C ALA A 809 8.78 11.69 61.45
N ILE A 810 9.70 11.51 62.40
CA ILE A 810 10.59 12.58 62.86
C ILE A 810 11.50 13.06 61.72
N LYS A 811 12.17 12.14 61.02
CA LYS A 811 13.11 12.50 59.94
C LYS A 811 12.44 13.21 58.77
N ASN A 812 11.21 12.81 58.42
CA ASN A 812 10.43 13.39 57.32
C ASN A 812 9.47 14.50 57.76
N LYS A 813 9.53 14.86 59.05
CA LYS A 813 8.70 15.90 59.66
C LYS A 813 7.19 15.68 59.50
N LEU A 814 6.73 14.45 59.69
CA LEU A 814 5.31 14.05 59.65
C LEU A 814 4.71 14.12 61.06
N GLY A 815 3.41 14.42 61.17
CA GLY A 815 2.77 14.74 62.45
C GLY A 815 2.05 16.09 62.40
N GLN A 816 0.73 16.10 62.64
CA GLN A 816 -0.11 17.30 62.77
C GLN A 816 -0.15 17.80 64.20
N THR A 817 -0.49 16.91 65.14
CA THR A 817 -0.69 17.20 66.56
C THR A 817 0.34 16.46 67.40
N ILE A 818 0.82 17.10 68.47
CA ILE A 818 1.74 16.47 69.42
C ILE A 818 1.38 16.91 70.84
N ASP A 819 1.52 15.99 71.79
CA ASP A 819 1.52 16.29 73.22
C ASP A 819 2.84 16.98 73.56
N VAL A 820 2.84 18.31 73.50
CA VAL A 820 4.05 19.13 73.66
C VAL A 820 4.62 18.97 75.06
N GLU A 821 3.77 18.91 76.10
CA GLU A 821 4.24 18.72 77.47
C GLU A 821 4.99 17.40 77.65
N TYR A 822 4.42 16.30 77.16
CA TYR A 822 5.08 15.00 77.18
C TYR A 822 6.40 15.04 76.42
N THR A 823 6.39 15.64 75.22
CA THR A 823 7.55 15.69 74.33
C THR A 823 8.72 16.44 74.97
N VAL A 824 8.46 17.60 75.58
CA VAL A 824 9.50 18.40 76.24
C VAL A 824 10.06 17.67 77.46
N LYS A 825 9.21 17.12 78.33
CA LYS A 825 9.63 16.39 79.52
C LYS A 825 10.47 15.14 79.19
N ASN A 826 10.20 14.51 78.05
CA ASN A 826 10.80 13.23 77.67
C ASN A 826 11.81 13.33 76.52
N ILE A 827 12.24 14.52 76.11
CA ILE A 827 13.07 14.67 74.91
C ILE A 827 14.40 13.89 74.94
N MET A 828 15.01 13.76 76.12
CA MET A 828 16.22 12.94 76.31
C MET A 828 15.93 11.45 76.17
N VAL A 829 14.78 11.00 76.69
CA VAL A 829 14.31 9.61 76.60
C VAL A 829 13.96 9.27 75.15
N ILE A 830 13.26 10.17 74.46
CA ILE A 830 12.92 10.08 73.03
C ILE A 830 14.20 9.94 72.20
N LYS A 831 15.21 10.79 72.45
CA LYS A 831 16.52 10.71 71.79
C LYS A 831 17.16 9.33 71.97
N GLN A 832 17.25 8.89 73.22
CA GLN A 832 17.93 7.64 73.56
C GLN A 832 17.21 6.43 72.98
N ASN A 833 15.88 6.36 73.13
CA ASN A 833 15.09 5.23 72.66
C ASN A 833 15.12 5.15 71.14
N PHE A 834 14.90 6.24 70.40
CA PHE A 834 14.90 6.19 68.94
C PHE A 834 16.29 6.22 68.30
N GLY A 835 17.35 6.52 69.07
CA GLY A 835 18.72 6.58 68.56
C GLY A 835 18.95 7.73 67.59
N LEU A 836 18.24 8.84 67.79
CA LEU A 836 18.29 10.03 66.93
C LEU A 836 19.23 11.08 67.52
N ASP A 837 19.64 12.04 66.69
CA ASP A 837 20.38 13.21 67.16
C ASP A 837 19.47 14.40 67.45
N TYR A 838 19.96 15.33 68.28
CA TYR A 838 19.18 16.52 68.64
C TYR A 838 18.86 17.38 67.41
N SER A 839 19.75 17.42 66.42
CA SER A 839 19.48 18.10 65.14
C SER A 839 18.25 17.52 64.43
N GLU A 840 18.11 16.19 64.38
CA GLU A 840 16.97 15.51 63.76
C GLU A 840 15.69 15.78 64.56
N LEU A 841 15.72 15.63 65.89
CA LEU A 841 14.57 15.87 66.77
C LEU A 841 14.06 17.31 66.67
N PHE A 842 14.94 18.30 66.87
CA PHE A 842 14.54 19.71 66.84
C PHE A 842 14.18 20.18 65.44
N SER A 843 14.74 19.59 64.37
CA SER A 843 14.28 19.90 63.01
C SER A 843 12.79 19.59 62.79
N HIS A 844 12.24 18.66 63.58
CA HIS A 844 10.84 18.28 63.57
C HIS A 844 10.05 19.02 64.65
N PHE A 845 10.45 18.92 65.92
CA PHE A 845 9.68 19.44 67.05
C PHE A 845 9.62 20.97 67.13
N ASN A 846 10.55 21.70 66.49
CA ASN A 846 10.51 23.17 66.45
C ASN A 846 9.35 23.77 65.63
N ARG A 847 8.42 22.95 65.14
CA ARG A 847 7.18 23.37 64.46
C ARG A 847 6.05 23.73 65.43
N TRP A 848 6.13 23.30 66.69
CA TRP A 848 5.07 23.55 67.68
C TRP A 848 5.48 24.60 68.70
N GLU A 849 4.58 25.53 69.00
CA GLU A 849 4.76 26.57 70.01
C GLU A 849 3.83 26.27 71.20
N PRO A 850 4.33 25.73 72.32
CA PRO A 850 3.50 25.52 73.49
C PRO A 850 3.13 26.84 74.15
N GLU A 851 1.89 26.91 74.61
CA GLU A 851 1.43 27.91 75.56
C GLU A 851 1.71 27.41 76.99
N TRP A 852 2.37 28.24 77.80
CA TRP A 852 2.75 27.88 79.16
C TRP A 852 1.85 28.57 80.20
N SER A 853 1.31 27.80 81.13
CA SER A 853 0.53 28.31 82.25
C SER A 853 1.40 28.82 83.41
N ASN A 854 0.76 29.47 84.40
CA ASN A 854 1.45 29.87 85.64
C ASN A 854 1.94 28.65 86.45
N GLU A 855 1.26 27.51 86.34
CA GLU A 855 1.66 26.27 87.02
C GLU A 855 2.92 25.66 86.35
N ASP A 856 3.00 25.73 85.03
CA ASP A 856 4.18 25.29 84.27
C ASP A 856 5.41 26.14 84.59
N GLU A 857 5.21 27.44 84.80
CA GLU A 857 6.27 28.35 85.21
C GLU A 857 6.80 28.02 86.61
N ALA A 858 5.96 27.48 87.52
CA ALA A 858 6.42 26.97 88.81
C ALA A 858 7.22 25.66 88.68
N GLN A 859 6.93 24.86 87.64
CA GLN A 859 7.62 23.60 87.32
C GLN A 859 8.63 23.73 86.17
N TYR A 860 9.14 24.94 85.93
CA TYR A 860 9.99 25.27 84.78
C TYR A 860 11.16 24.30 84.57
N SER A 861 11.76 23.77 85.64
CA SER A 861 12.91 22.85 85.57
C SER A 861 12.58 21.49 84.94
N SER A 862 11.30 21.11 84.89
CA SER A 862 10.84 19.88 84.22
C SER A 862 10.70 20.04 82.71
N TYR A 863 10.58 21.30 82.23
CA TYR A 863 10.42 21.62 80.82
C TYR A 863 11.71 22.20 80.22
N CYS A 864 12.30 23.20 80.87
CA CYS A 864 13.56 23.81 80.49
C CYS A 864 14.72 23.05 81.16
N LEU A 865 15.04 21.88 80.60
CA LEU A 865 16.07 20.97 81.11
C LEU A 865 17.47 21.60 81.07
N GLN A 866 18.17 21.52 82.20
CA GLN A 866 19.49 22.12 82.41
C GLN A 866 20.54 21.62 81.39
N ASP A 867 20.54 20.31 81.11
CA ASP A 867 21.52 19.67 80.22
C ASP A 867 21.38 20.13 78.76
N LEU A 868 20.25 20.73 78.41
CA LEU A 868 19.91 21.09 77.03
C LEU A 868 20.02 22.59 76.74
N PHE A 869 20.46 23.44 77.68
CA PHE A 869 20.51 24.89 77.43
C PHE A 869 21.33 25.27 76.18
N ASN A 870 22.52 24.68 76.01
CA ASN A 870 23.34 24.93 74.82
C ASN A 870 22.68 24.38 73.55
N ILE A 871 22.01 23.23 73.64
CA ILE A 871 21.32 22.58 72.53
C ILE A 871 20.11 23.42 72.10
N TYR A 872 19.29 23.90 73.04
CA TYR A 872 18.16 24.79 72.75
C TYR A 872 18.61 26.06 72.03
N LYS A 873 19.78 26.58 72.37
CA LYS A 873 20.40 27.74 71.71
C LYS A 873 20.96 27.40 70.32
N GLU A 874 21.54 26.21 70.15
CA GLU A 874 22.10 25.73 68.88
C GLU A 874 21.02 25.44 67.83
N TYR A 875 19.84 24.96 68.26
CA TYR A 875 18.71 24.61 67.40
C TYR A 875 17.48 25.49 67.69
N PRO A 876 17.50 26.78 67.31
CA PRO A 876 16.40 27.71 67.55
C PRO A 876 15.18 27.36 66.72
N GLY A 877 13.99 27.62 67.27
CA GLY A 877 12.71 27.38 66.63
C GLY A 877 11.55 27.52 67.62
N LEU A 878 10.31 27.30 67.18
CA LEU A 878 9.14 27.66 68.00
C LEU A 878 9.14 26.97 69.37
N LEU A 879 9.41 25.67 69.40
CA LEU A 879 9.46 24.89 70.63
C LEU A 879 10.61 25.33 71.55
N THR A 880 11.85 25.32 71.04
CA THR A 880 13.02 25.69 71.84
C THR A 880 12.96 27.13 72.33
N ASN A 881 12.51 28.07 71.49
CA ASN A 881 12.32 29.47 71.88
C ASN A 881 11.26 29.59 72.98
N SER A 882 10.14 28.87 72.87
CA SER A 882 9.10 28.88 73.88
C SER A 882 9.60 28.29 75.21
N ILE A 883 10.38 27.21 75.20
CA ILE A 883 11.02 26.62 76.38
C ILE A 883 12.02 27.61 77.03
N ILE A 884 12.84 28.28 76.22
CA ILE A 884 13.77 29.31 76.72
C ILE A 884 12.98 30.46 77.35
N ASN A 885 11.92 30.94 76.69
CA ASN A 885 11.05 31.99 77.20
C ASN A 885 10.32 31.62 78.49
N LEU A 886 9.95 30.35 78.68
CA LEU A 886 9.44 29.84 79.96
C LEU A 886 10.52 29.99 81.05
N GLY A 887 11.76 29.57 80.75
CA GLY A 887 12.90 29.77 81.65
C GLY A 887 13.14 31.24 81.98
N VAL A 888 13.04 32.15 80.99
CA VAL A 888 13.20 33.61 81.18
C VAL A 888 12.07 34.19 82.04
N ARG A 889 10.82 33.73 81.86
CA ARG A 889 9.69 34.14 82.71
C ARG A 889 9.93 33.74 84.18
N ALA A 890 10.24 32.46 84.40
CA ALA A 890 10.57 31.94 85.73
C ALA A 890 11.79 32.64 86.35
N PHE A 891 12.76 33.00 85.51
CA PHE A 891 13.95 33.75 85.90
C PHE A 891 13.62 35.17 86.42
N LYS A 892 12.76 35.92 85.72
CA LYS A 892 12.37 37.28 86.12
C LYS A 892 11.63 37.32 87.47
N LYS A 893 11.01 36.22 87.89
CA LYS A 893 10.33 36.09 89.19
C LYS A 893 11.24 35.63 90.34
N GLN A 894 12.51 35.31 90.08
CA GLN A 894 13.42 34.86 91.14
C GLN A 894 13.65 35.97 92.17
N SER A 895 13.59 35.61 93.45
CA SER A 895 13.88 36.52 94.56
C SER A 895 15.37 36.84 94.66
N LYS A 896 15.72 37.92 95.38
CA LYS A 896 17.12 38.22 95.71
C LYS A 896 17.78 37.03 96.43
N GLY A 897 19.03 36.73 96.09
CA GLY A 897 19.84 35.62 96.60
C GLY A 897 19.70 34.29 95.84
N PHE A 898 18.99 34.24 94.69
CA PHE A 898 18.65 32.96 94.03
C PHE A 898 19.84 32.20 93.44
N LEU A 899 20.97 32.89 93.17
CA LEU A 899 22.20 32.26 92.68
C LEU A 899 22.83 31.33 93.71
N TYR A 900 22.51 31.49 94.99
CA TYR A 900 23.02 30.66 96.06
C TYR A 900 21.88 29.93 96.77
N ARG A 901 22.09 28.65 97.03
CA ARG A 901 21.20 27.87 97.89
C ARG A 901 21.43 28.26 99.35
N SER A 902 20.49 27.92 100.23
CA SER A 902 20.56 28.19 101.68
C SER A 902 21.81 27.64 102.37
N ASN A 903 22.47 26.64 101.77
CA ASN A 903 23.74 26.07 102.24
C ASN A 903 24.99 26.79 101.70
N GLY A 904 24.84 27.92 101.01
CA GLY A 904 25.93 28.72 100.44
C GLY A 904 26.53 28.17 99.14
N SER A 905 26.01 27.06 98.60
CA SER A 905 26.43 26.50 97.31
C SER A 905 25.75 27.21 96.14
N LEU A 906 26.42 27.29 94.99
CA LEU A 906 25.88 27.90 93.79
C LEU A 906 24.71 27.09 93.22
N ASN A 907 23.63 27.76 92.87
CA ASN A 907 22.53 27.17 92.12
C ASN A 907 23.00 26.92 90.68
N ILE A 908 23.41 25.69 90.41
CA ILE A 908 24.00 25.28 89.12
C ILE A 908 23.04 25.57 87.96
N TYR A 909 21.73 25.32 88.14
CA TYR A 909 20.72 25.58 87.13
C TYR A 909 20.74 27.04 86.68
N TRP A 910 20.52 27.97 87.61
CA TRP A 910 20.45 29.39 87.28
C TRP A 910 21.80 29.98 86.87
N SER A 911 22.89 29.49 87.45
CA SER A 911 24.24 29.87 87.05
C SER A 911 24.52 29.52 85.58
N GLN A 912 24.19 28.29 85.16
CA GLN A 912 24.34 27.87 83.76
C GLN A 912 23.34 28.58 82.84
N PHE A 913 22.11 28.79 83.29
CA PHE A 913 21.08 29.53 82.54
C PHE A 913 21.56 30.93 82.20
N ILE A 914 22.06 31.67 83.20
CA ILE A 914 22.63 33.01 83.02
C ILE A 914 23.84 32.96 82.09
N GLN A 915 24.78 32.04 82.30
CA GLN A 915 25.97 31.95 81.46
C GLN A 915 25.61 31.70 79.98
N THR A 916 24.57 30.91 79.72
CA THR A 916 24.17 30.50 78.37
C THR A 916 23.36 31.57 77.64
N PHE A 917 22.38 32.18 78.32
CA PHE A 917 21.37 33.05 77.71
C PHE A 917 21.58 34.55 77.95
N LEU A 918 22.37 34.97 78.96
CA LEU A 918 22.61 36.40 79.19
C LEU A 918 23.38 37.03 78.01
N GLY A 919 22.85 38.13 77.49
CA GLY A 919 23.38 38.84 76.32
C GLY A 919 23.02 38.18 74.99
N THR A 920 22.09 37.23 74.98
CA THR A 920 21.42 36.73 73.78
C THR A 920 20.09 37.47 73.57
N ASP A 921 19.45 37.30 72.43
CA ASP A 921 18.16 37.93 72.12
C ASP A 921 17.02 37.54 73.09
N PHE A 922 17.14 36.40 73.78
CA PHE A 922 16.15 35.94 74.77
C PHE A 922 16.29 36.64 76.13
N LEU A 923 17.52 36.99 76.52
CA LEU A 923 17.81 37.74 77.74
C LEU A 923 18.84 38.85 77.43
N PRO A 924 18.42 39.89 76.67
CA PRO A 924 19.32 40.96 76.22
C PRO A 924 19.59 41.98 77.33
N GLU A 925 18.63 42.17 78.23
CA GLU A 925 18.68 43.15 79.30
C GLU A 925 19.19 42.55 80.61
N PHE A 926 19.93 43.37 81.34
CA PHE A 926 20.38 43.06 82.68
C PHE A 926 19.27 43.45 83.66
N THR A 927 18.57 42.46 84.21
CA THR A 927 17.40 42.63 85.08
C THR A 927 17.77 43.02 86.51
N ASP A 928 16.87 43.69 87.24
CA ASP A 928 17.11 44.17 88.62
C ASP A 928 17.57 43.05 89.59
N ASN A 929 17.04 41.85 89.42
CA ASN A 929 17.47 40.69 90.19
C ASN A 929 18.95 40.32 89.93
N LEU A 930 19.45 40.43 88.70
CA LEU A 930 20.86 40.19 88.36
C LEU A 930 21.79 41.26 88.92
N TYR A 931 21.31 42.49 89.04
CA TYR A 931 22.09 43.58 89.61
C TYR A 931 22.37 43.36 91.10
N GLU A 932 21.36 42.95 91.85
CA GLU A 932 21.53 42.61 93.26
C GLU A 932 22.41 41.37 93.44
N GLU A 933 22.32 40.39 92.54
CA GLU A 933 23.24 39.25 92.50
C GLU A 933 24.69 39.64 92.15
N LEU A 934 24.88 40.56 91.21
CA LEU A 934 26.20 41.08 90.86
C LEU A 934 26.84 41.80 92.06
N LYS A 935 26.09 42.64 92.77
CA LYS A 935 26.56 43.23 94.05
C LYS A 935 26.93 42.16 95.06
N SER A 936 26.10 41.14 95.24
CA SER A 936 26.35 40.04 96.16
C SER A 936 27.65 39.30 95.81
N LEU A 937 27.88 39.01 94.52
CA LEU A 937 29.12 38.41 94.03
C LEU A 937 30.33 39.32 94.25
N LEU A 938 30.21 40.61 93.96
CA LEU A 938 31.26 41.61 94.18
C LEU A 938 31.60 41.78 95.67
N ASP A 939 30.59 41.83 96.54
CA ASP A 939 30.76 41.86 98.01
C ASP A 939 31.42 40.58 98.50
N LYS A 940 31.10 39.42 97.90
CA LYS A 940 31.77 38.16 98.21
C LYS A 940 33.24 38.19 97.83
N VAL A 941 33.61 38.79 96.69
CA VAL A 941 35.02 38.98 96.30
C VAL A 941 35.76 39.81 97.36
N ILE A 942 35.16 40.89 97.83
CA ILE A 942 35.71 41.74 98.90
C ILE A 942 35.87 40.95 100.20
N ASN A 943 34.80 40.29 100.66
CA ASN A 943 34.75 39.64 101.98
C ASN A 943 35.64 38.39 102.05
N THR A 944 35.70 37.61 100.97
CA THR A 944 36.46 36.34 100.94
C THR A 944 37.91 36.51 100.46
N ASN A 945 38.26 37.68 99.91
CA ASN A 945 39.52 37.92 99.20
C ASN A 945 39.81 36.87 98.11
N ARG A 946 38.78 36.32 97.46
CA ARG A 946 38.91 35.34 96.37
C ARG A 946 37.84 35.58 95.32
N VAL A 947 38.19 35.34 94.06
CA VAL A 947 37.21 35.38 92.95
C VAL A 947 36.62 33.99 92.78
N GLU A 948 35.45 33.76 93.37
CA GLU A 948 34.66 32.55 93.14
C GLU A 948 33.90 32.68 91.81
N HIS A 949 33.90 31.62 90.98
CA HIS A 949 33.13 31.55 89.73
C HIS A 949 33.42 32.69 88.73
N GLN A 950 34.70 32.90 88.41
CA GLN A 950 35.20 33.95 87.50
C GLN A 950 34.44 34.04 86.16
N ALA A 951 34.04 32.91 85.56
CA ALA A 951 33.30 32.91 84.30
C ALA A 951 31.90 33.57 84.42
N LEU A 952 31.17 33.29 85.51
CA LEU A 952 29.87 33.90 85.78
C LEU A 952 30.02 35.39 86.08
N LEU A 953 30.99 35.76 86.91
CA LEU A 953 31.27 37.15 87.25
C LEU A 953 31.65 37.96 86.00
N ASN A 954 32.57 37.45 85.17
CA ASN A 954 32.96 38.10 83.92
C ASN A 954 31.77 38.23 82.97
N LYS A 955 30.92 37.20 82.86
CA LYS A 955 29.74 37.24 82.01
C LYS A 955 28.75 38.33 82.45
N LEU A 956 28.46 38.43 83.75
CA LEU A 956 27.61 39.48 84.31
C LEU A 956 28.19 40.88 84.11
N LEU A 957 29.50 41.05 84.36
CA LEU A 957 30.19 42.33 84.17
C LEU A 957 30.24 42.77 82.70
N SER A 958 30.39 41.81 81.78
CA SER A 958 30.43 42.08 80.33
C SER A 958 29.07 42.42 79.73
N ALA A 959 27.99 41.85 80.27
CA ALA A 959 26.63 42.05 79.77
C ALA A 959 26.00 43.36 80.26
N HIS A 960 26.53 43.95 81.33
CA HIS A 960 25.99 45.16 81.93
C HIS A 960 26.41 46.41 81.12
N LYS A 961 25.45 47.02 80.42
CA LYS A 961 25.67 48.21 79.57
C LYS A 961 25.53 49.55 80.32
N ASP A 962 24.68 49.62 81.35
CA ASP A 962 24.36 50.86 82.06
C ASP A 962 24.95 50.89 83.47
N MET A 963 26.23 51.27 83.54
CA MET A 963 27.02 51.33 84.77
C MET A 963 26.61 52.46 85.73
N SER A 964 25.65 53.32 85.36
CA SER A 964 25.11 54.35 86.26
C SER A 964 24.55 53.73 87.55
N ILE A 965 23.95 52.55 87.45
CA ILE A 965 23.37 51.84 88.59
C ILE A 965 24.47 51.34 89.54
N LEU A 966 25.64 50.90 89.04
CA LEU A 966 26.77 50.49 89.89
C LEU A 966 27.50 51.67 90.57
N THR A 967 27.25 52.91 90.14
CA THR A 967 28.00 54.09 90.59
C THR A 967 27.83 54.35 92.09
N GLU A 968 26.61 54.26 92.62
CA GLU A 968 26.34 54.42 94.06
C GLU A 968 27.00 53.31 94.89
N TYR A 969 26.90 52.05 94.43
CA TYR A 969 27.57 50.91 95.07
C TYR A 969 29.09 51.07 95.08
N LEU A 970 29.68 51.47 93.95
CA LEU A 970 31.12 51.67 93.85
C LEU A 970 31.59 52.87 94.70
N HIS A 971 30.82 53.96 94.79
CA HIS A 971 31.11 55.07 95.71
C HIS A 971 31.07 54.65 97.17
N ASP A 972 30.05 53.87 97.58
CA ASP A 972 29.97 53.31 98.93
C ASP A 972 31.20 52.44 99.23
N LYS A 973 31.54 51.49 98.36
CA LYS A 973 32.72 50.64 98.57
C LYS A 973 34.02 51.42 98.51
N LEU A 974 34.15 52.42 97.65
CA LEU A 974 35.33 53.29 97.61
C LEU A 974 35.53 53.99 98.96
N ASN A 975 34.51 54.66 99.48
CA ASN A 975 34.60 55.46 100.70
C ASN A 975 34.65 54.62 101.98
N ASN A 976 33.85 53.55 102.05
CA ASN A 976 33.67 52.76 103.26
C ASN A 976 34.51 51.49 103.32
N THR A 977 35.07 51.04 102.20
CA THR A 977 35.83 49.79 102.12
C THR A 977 37.26 50.05 101.65
N PHE A 978 37.47 50.42 100.38
CA PHE A 978 38.80 50.50 99.76
C PHE A 978 39.68 51.63 100.31
N ALA A 979 39.10 52.77 100.72
CA ALA A 979 39.85 53.86 101.32
C ALA A 979 40.29 53.60 102.76
N LYS A 980 39.69 52.63 103.47
CA LYS A 980 39.89 52.42 104.92
C LYS A 980 40.78 51.23 105.26
N GLN A 981 40.83 50.18 104.42
CA GLN A 981 41.54 48.93 104.71
C GLN A 981 42.26 48.37 103.48
N GLN A 982 43.38 47.67 103.70
CA GLN A 982 44.12 46.95 102.67
C GLN A 982 43.47 45.61 102.29
N TYR A 983 43.45 45.30 101.00
CA TYR A 983 42.89 44.07 100.42
C TYR A 983 43.92 43.30 99.58
N GLN A 984 43.64 42.03 99.29
CA GLN A 984 44.50 41.22 98.42
C GLN A 984 44.47 41.69 96.96
N LEU A 985 45.54 41.39 96.22
CA LEU A 985 45.71 41.76 94.81
C LEU A 985 44.56 41.27 93.91
N CYS A 986 43.91 40.15 94.23
CA CYS A 986 42.75 39.64 93.49
C CYS A 986 41.55 40.59 93.54
N VAL A 987 41.35 41.31 94.66
CA VAL A 987 40.31 42.33 94.80
C VAL A 987 40.66 43.53 93.91
N PHE A 988 41.94 43.91 93.87
CA PHE A 988 42.43 44.95 92.96
C PHE A 988 42.21 44.57 91.49
N LYS A 989 42.44 43.31 91.10
CA LYS A 989 42.24 42.87 89.71
C LYS A 989 40.79 43.02 89.23
N VAL A 990 39.80 42.90 90.12
CA VAL A 990 38.38 43.09 89.78
C VAL A 990 37.96 44.56 89.90
N PHE A 991 38.16 45.17 91.08
CA PHE A 991 37.70 46.53 91.34
C PHE A 991 38.59 47.59 90.72
N GLY A 992 39.84 47.27 90.39
CA GLY A 992 40.74 48.17 89.71
C GLY A 992 40.33 48.50 88.27
N GLU A 993 39.52 47.64 87.63
CA GLU A 993 38.88 47.94 86.35
C GLU A 993 37.53 48.67 86.50
N LEU A 994 36.90 48.59 87.69
CA LEU A 994 35.57 49.14 87.94
C LEU A 994 35.60 50.55 88.53
N LEU A 995 36.44 50.80 89.54
CA LEU A 995 36.57 52.11 90.21
C LEU A 995 36.91 53.27 89.28
N PRO A 996 37.73 53.11 88.21
CA PRO A 996 38.01 54.19 87.29
C PRO A 996 36.79 54.84 86.64
N LYS A 997 35.66 54.13 86.60
CA LYS A 997 34.40 54.63 86.05
C LYS A 997 33.76 55.74 86.91
N LEU A 998 34.17 55.91 88.17
CA LEU A 998 33.70 56.99 89.05
C LEU A 998 34.34 58.36 88.72
N GLY A 999 35.44 58.38 87.95
CA GLY A 999 36.24 59.59 87.73
C GLY A 999 37.17 59.92 88.91
N SER A 1000 38.18 60.75 88.66
CA SER A 1000 39.24 61.06 89.65
C SER A 1000 38.89 62.18 90.63
N ASP A 1001 37.69 62.74 90.57
CA ASP A 1001 37.25 63.84 91.44
C ASP A 1001 36.74 63.29 92.77
N MET A 1002 37.45 63.56 93.86
CA MET A 1002 37.14 63.11 95.22
C MET A 1002 37.85 63.99 96.25
N ASP A 1003 37.40 63.94 97.51
CA ASP A 1003 38.05 64.71 98.57
C ASP A 1003 39.44 64.14 98.93
N ASN A 1004 40.29 65.02 99.47
CA ASN A 1004 41.67 64.67 99.79
C ASN A 1004 41.82 63.53 100.81
N ASN A 1005 40.86 63.34 101.73
CA ASN A 1005 40.95 62.26 102.72
C ASN A 1005 40.67 60.91 102.06
N THR A 1006 39.65 60.85 101.22
CA THR A 1006 39.32 59.65 100.43
C THR A 1006 40.44 59.29 99.46
N ALA A 1007 41.00 60.27 98.75
CA ALA A 1007 42.14 60.06 97.86
C ALA A 1007 43.35 59.48 98.62
N ARG A 1008 43.73 60.07 99.76
CA ARG A 1008 44.83 59.58 100.61
C ARG A 1008 44.58 58.14 101.10
N GLY A 1009 43.35 57.85 101.54
CA GLY A 1009 42.95 56.52 101.97
C GLY A 1009 43.11 55.49 100.85
N LEU A 1010 42.60 55.80 99.65
CA LEU A 1010 42.69 54.91 98.49
C LEU A 1010 44.14 54.70 98.03
N ILE A 1011 44.96 55.75 98.07
CA ILE A 1011 46.40 55.68 97.77
C ILE A 1011 47.11 54.71 98.72
N SER A 1012 46.93 54.86 100.03
CA SER A 1012 47.58 54.02 101.04
C SER A 1012 47.11 52.56 101.00
N ASN A 1013 45.80 52.37 100.87
CA ASN A 1013 45.16 51.11 101.21
C ASN A 1013 44.82 50.25 100.00
N PHE A 1014 44.60 50.84 98.82
CA PHE A 1014 44.20 50.11 97.63
C PHE A 1014 45.22 50.19 96.50
N ILE A 1015 45.81 51.37 96.26
CA ILE A 1015 46.75 51.58 95.16
C ILE A 1015 48.15 51.10 95.54
N ASN A 1016 48.73 51.61 96.64
CA ASN A 1016 50.12 51.29 97.04
C ASN A 1016 50.43 49.78 97.09
N PRO A 1017 49.57 48.92 97.68
CA PRO A 1017 49.82 47.48 97.70
C PRO A 1017 49.87 46.83 96.31
N ALA A 1018 49.24 47.44 95.31
CA ALA A 1018 49.06 46.89 93.97
C ALA A 1018 50.12 47.36 92.96
N VAL A 1019 50.85 48.45 93.26
CA VAL A 1019 51.78 49.10 92.33
C VAL A 1019 52.95 48.21 91.90
N THR A 1020 53.33 47.22 92.71
CA THR A 1020 54.46 46.33 92.42
C THR A 1020 54.04 45.03 91.70
N ASP A 1021 52.74 44.77 91.51
CA ASP A 1021 52.23 43.62 90.76
C ASP A 1021 52.05 43.96 89.27
N LYS A 1022 52.49 43.06 88.39
CA LYS A 1022 52.52 43.32 86.94
C LYS A 1022 51.13 43.44 86.31
N GLU A 1023 50.16 42.63 86.74
CA GLU A 1023 48.78 42.69 86.21
C GLU A 1023 48.05 43.92 86.75
N CYS A 1024 48.19 44.21 88.04
CA CYS A 1024 47.64 45.43 88.63
C CYS A 1024 48.28 46.69 88.02
N ALA A 1025 49.58 46.68 87.74
CA ALA A 1025 50.26 47.78 87.05
C ALA A 1025 49.70 48.01 85.65
N GLN A 1026 49.35 46.95 84.90
CA GLN A 1026 48.69 47.08 83.60
C GLN A 1026 47.30 47.73 83.73
N ILE A 1027 46.53 47.37 84.76
CA ILE A 1027 45.24 48.02 85.05
C ILE A 1027 45.42 49.50 85.38
N ILE A 1028 46.42 49.84 86.21
CA ILE A 1028 46.72 51.22 86.58
C ILE A 1028 47.10 52.04 85.35
N VAL A 1029 47.97 51.51 84.48
CA VAL A 1029 48.37 52.17 83.22
C VAL A 1029 47.18 52.31 82.26
N LYS A 1030 46.35 51.27 82.13
CA LYS A 1030 45.13 51.29 81.29
C LYS A 1030 44.17 52.39 81.71
N HIS A 1031 44.07 52.68 83.01
CA HIS A 1031 43.20 53.70 83.58
C HIS A 1031 43.99 54.86 84.21
N LYS A 1032 45.09 55.27 83.57
CA LYS A 1032 46.03 56.25 84.12
C LYS A 1032 45.37 57.57 84.54
N ASP A 1033 44.40 58.07 83.78
CA ASP A 1033 43.77 59.36 84.06
C ASP A 1033 43.07 59.35 85.43
N PHE A 1034 42.45 58.22 85.78
CA PHE A 1034 41.84 58.03 87.10
C PHE A 1034 42.90 57.91 88.20
N TYR A 1035 43.82 56.96 88.07
CA TYR A 1035 44.78 56.66 89.13
C TYR A 1035 45.79 57.78 89.36
N PHE A 1036 46.29 58.41 88.30
CA PHE A 1036 47.18 59.56 88.40
C PHE A 1036 46.43 60.83 88.81
N GLY A 1037 45.15 60.97 88.41
CA GLY A 1037 44.28 62.01 88.95
C GLY A 1037 44.13 61.90 90.47
N ILE A 1038 43.92 60.69 91.00
CA ILE A 1038 43.89 60.44 92.46
C ILE A 1038 45.22 60.82 93.11
N MET A 1039 46.34 60.40 92.52
CA MET A 1039 47.67 60.72 93.03
C MET A 1039 47.97 62.23 93.01
N ALA A 1040 47.36 62.98 92.10
CA ALA A 1040 47.52 64.43 92.02
C ALA A 1040 46.89 65.18 93.21
N HIS A 1041 45.84 64.66 93.83
CA HIS A 1041 45.21 65.27 95.02
C HIS A 1041 46.14 65.32 96.23
N CYS A 1042 47.12 64.40 96.33
CA CYS A 1042 48.08 64.38 97.43
C CYS A 1042 49.50 64.02 96.96
N LYS A 1043 50.06 64.86 96.09
CA LYS A 1043 51.40 64.67 95.48
C LYS A 1043 52.48 64.31 96.50
N GLU A 1044 52.49 64.96 97.67
CA GLU A 1044 53.50 64.73 98.71
C GLU A 1044 53.51 63.27 99.21
N MET A 1045 52.33 62.65 99.37
CA MET A 1045 52.20 61.29 99.86
C MET A 1045 52.54 60.25 98.79
N CYS A 1046 52.37 60.60 97.51
CA CYS A 1046 52.60 59.68 96.40
C CYS A 1046 54.06 59.59 95.97
N GLN A 1047 54.97 60.42 96.50
CA GLN A 1047 56.37 60.47 96.02
C GLN A 1047 57.08 59.11 96.12
N ASP A 1048 56.93 58.40 97.23
CA ASP A 1048 57.53 57.06 97.42
C ASP A 1048 56.93 56.03 96.46
N ILE A 1049 55.62 56.13 96.19
CA ILE A 1049 54.89 55.23 95.29
C ILE A 1049 55.32 55.49 93.84
N LEU A 1050 55.38 56.75 93.42
CA LEU A 1050 55.80 57.17 92.07
C LEU A 1050 57.27 56.83 91.81
N ASN A 1051 58.12 56.96 92.82
CA ASN A 1051 59.51 56.51 92.76
C ASN A 1051 59.58 54.98 92.61
N SER A 1052 58.79 54.24 93.40
CA SER A 1052 58.69 52.78 93.28
C SER A 1052 58.23 52.34 91.88
N MET A 1053 57.23 53.00 91.28
CA MET A 1053 56.78 52.76 89.90
C MET A 1053 57.92 52.91 88.87
N ARG A 1054 58.83 53.87 89.11
CA ARG A 1054 59.96 54.19 88.22
C ARG A 1054 61.14 53.25 88.39
N THR A 1055 61.46 52.86 89.62
CA THR A 1055 62.71 52.14 89.94
C THR A 1055 62.51 50.64 90.11
N ASN A 1056 61.31 50.17 90.40
CA ASN A 1056 61.06 48.75 90.65
C ASN A 1056 61.16 47.93 89.36
N THR A 1057 62.18 47.06 89.27
CA THR A 1057 62.50 46.26 88.09
C THR A 1057 61.38 45.30 87.66
N ALA A 1058 60.46 44.92 88.55
CA ALA A 1058 59.37 44.00 88.23
C ALA A 1058 58.25 44.63 87.39
N VAL A 1059 58.06 45.96 87.50
CA VAL A 1059 56.96 46.71 86.86
C VAL A 1059 57.43 47.86 85.99
N LYS A 1060 58.75 48.14 85.98
CA LYS A 1060 59.39 49.22 85.23
C LYS A 1060 58.99 49.25 83.75
N ASP A 1061 58.92 48.09 83.11
CA ASP A 1061 58.55 48.00 81.68
C ASP A 1061 57.09 48.45 81.44
N VAL A 1062 56.18 48.14 82.37
CA VAL A 1062 54.76 48.52 82.27
C VAL A 1062 54.59 50.03 82.45
N TYR A 1063 55.18 50.60 83.52
CA TYR A 1063 55.08 52.02 83.81
C TYR A 1063 55.91 52.92 82.88
N SER A 1064 56.89 52.37 82.16
CA SER A 1064 57.67 53.12 81.16
C SER A 1064 56.79 53.80 80.11
N THR A 1065 55.65 53.20 79.78
CA THR A 1065 54.67 53.72 78.83
C THR A 1065 54.02 55.04 79.27
N VAL A 1066 54.01 55.31 80.56
CA VAL A 1066 53.43 56.52 81.18
C VAL A 1066 54.46 57.29 82.00
N ALA A 1067 55.75 57.07 81.74
CA ALA A 1067 56.86 57.68 82.49
C ALA A 1067 56.77 59.21 82.53
N ARG A 1068 56.31 59.85 81.44
CA ARG A 1068 56.12 61.30 81.38
C ARG A 1068 55.05 61.80 82.35
N ASP A 1069 53.96 61.05 82.51
CA ASP A 1069 52.87 61.41 83.42
C ASP A 1069 53.31 61.23 84.89
N ILE A 1070 54.14 60.20 85.16
CA ILE A 1070 54.78 59.99 86.47
C ILE A 1070 55.73 61.15 86.80
N ASP A 1071 56.57 61.57 85.85
CA ASP A 1071 57.53 62.68 86.05
C ASP A 1071 56.82 64.01 86.38
N VAL A 1072 55.62 64.26 85.85
CA VAL A 1072 54.82 65.46 86.16
C VAL A 1072 54.30 65.47 87.60
N LEU A 1073 54.14 64.30 88.22
CA LEU A 1073 53.65 64.16 89.59
C LEU A 1073 54.76 64.16 90.65
N ILE A 1074 56.02 63.97 90.24
CA ILE A 1074 57.18 64.01 91.13
C ILE A 1074 57.60 65.47 91.39
N VAL A 1075 57.79 65.85 92.67
CA VAL A 1075 58.23 67.21 93.05
C VAL A 1075 59.76 67.23 93.18
N SER A 1076 60.44 68.11 92.46
CA SER A 1076 61.92 68.21 92.47
C SER A 1076 62.46 68.79 93.80
N ASP A 1077 63.50 68.17 94.36
CA ASP A 1077 64.09 68.42 95.70
C ASP A 1077 64.63 69.84 96.01
N ASN A 1078 64.54 70.82 95.10
CA ASN A 1078 65.03 72.20 95.33
C ASN A 1078 64.05 73.13 96.08
N LYS A 1079 63.03 72.59 96.77
CA LYS A 1079 62.12 73.35 97.63
C LYS A 1079 61.81 72.62 98.95
N LYS A 1080 62.86 72.34 99.73
CA LYS A 1080 62.76 72.04 101.16
C LYS A 1080 63.54 73.10 101.95
N SER A 1081 62.85 74.14 102.37
CA SER A 1081 63.19 74.98 103.53
C SER A 1081 61.92 75.55 104.12
#